data_AF-A0A843BUL3-F1
#
_entry.id   AF-A0A843BUL3-F1
#
_cell.length_a   1.000
_cell.length_b   1.000
_cell.length_c   1.000
_cell.angle_alpha   90.00
_cell.angle_beta   90.00
_cell.angle_gamma   90.00
#
_symmetry.space_group_name_H-M   'P 1'
#
loop_
_entity.id
_entity.type
_entity.pdbx_description
1 polymer ?
#
loop_
_entity_poly.entity_id
_entity_poly.type
_entity_poly.pdbx_seq_one_letter_code
_entity_poly.pdbx_strand_id
1 'polypeptide(L)'
;MSTEIPKLPFLERIGLNEDEQKVFVTLLALGPLTAGEISKYTGIKPISKIKSTVAALIERNYAYNIDGLVDKAIGLYPFREIAAEAENDSKKIDQLVAELKNYVAEMIAHFDQVMKDTEAHVRSEKKRSSDKVSQNSEENRQAIDIKLGESTATITTTMDSTKKSITSAANSFLKTHTETVDTFETSTNENLDTFAIELKEKAETTLTDMKDGIKTKNDEFLTDGSSALESTHIKISSKADSLAGTLKSDSKEKLDGTRDHVLTGLDNFTAESEGNVNSLNVTLTSATNDQAESIKSTTKEAKKNRIDMNLQFKTGLADNFEKVKGDFAADLEEFKGKFSSKLSKIAKKFKSQIDELTETTATDIGLLCEEATASVGDLVTKHNEEIAANVDLDNKAVEDGTTSMLSKVEEQNSKAIGVIGSSTGSLNSSITFLKANYSGDINTKVDETITSMHTAIEGAVQETKDEYNSAKTSIIGKLDTLTTGNSSDAATIAGQQTEEIKTSTDTQVSGAKAQLGETKGTLMSSTKKAKQKIASDSTESVDIMGTTATTTLTETTSQAKTGIRNNEETAIGAIEEITSVVETSVRKEIEAVKGGFDDYYKRFAKDALKISRLLMDFKSQHDSLLNAVVVYPRPKIETAILYSKDAIFHRLEDMLTERIKSNVTMVIPDPTDIPTKTLGKVKAQAKMTIISKIDEVANKNIIDDIIASDELGRAKIRKIGMQDMVGFSEYIAFDRDGGEEMLIAFKDETEKDWVGILSTSDGFKNVVIGETLGRQALSISRELK
;
A
#
# COMPACT_ATOMS: atom_id res chain seq x y z
N MET A 1 48.07 -30.80 82.45
CA MET A 1 48.00 -30.18 81.12
C MET A 1 46.59 -29.64 80.96
N SER A 2 46.42 -28.38 80.55
CA SER A 2 45.08 -27.84 80.26
C SER A 2 44.46 -28.65 79.13
N THR A 3 43.29 -29.24 79.37
CA THR A 3 42.48 -30.03 78.42
C THR A 3 41.41 -29.17 77.75
N GLU A 4 41.68 -27.88 77.54
CA GLU A 4 40.76 -27.04 76.77
C GLU A 4 40.88 -27.39 75.28
N ILE A 5 39.91 -28.18 74.81
CA ILE A 5 39.69 -28.38 73.38
C ILE A 5 39.27 -27.04 72.79
N PRO A 6 39.86 -26.57 71.68
CA PRO A 6 39.44 -25.36 71.00
C PRO A 6 37.93 -25.40 70.76
N LYS A 7 37.20 -24.30 70.93
CA LYS A 7 35.79 -24.25 70.54
C LYS A 7 35.70 -24.57 69.04
N LEU A 8 34.88 -25.56 68.69
CA LEU A 8 34.66 -26.01 67.31
C LEU A 8 33.22 -25.66 66.91
N PRO A 9 32.97 -24.48 66.30
CA PRO A 9 31.63 -24.03 65.95
C PRO A 9 30.85 -25.01 65.06
N PHE A 10 31.55 -25.82 64.28
CA PHE A 10 30.95 -26.90 63.49
C PHE A 10 30.24 -27.94 64.36
N LEU A 11 30.87 -28.36 65.47
CA LEU A 11 30.30 -29.38 66.34
C LEU A 11 29.06 -28.86 67.08
N GLU A 12 29.01 -27.57 67.40
CA GLU A 12 27.81 -26.92 67.94
C GLU A 12 26.67 -26.89 66.90
N ARG A 13 26.98 -26.61 65.62
CA ARG A 13 25.98 -26.56 64.54
C ARG A 13 25.36 -27.90 64.20
N ILE A 14 26.12 -28.99 64.32
CA ILE A 14 25.58 -30.36 64.20
C ILE A 14 24.91 -30.83 65.51
N GLY A 15 24.74 -29.93 66.47
CA GLY A 15 23.94 -30.13 67.68
C GLY A 15 24.66 -30.84 68.82
N LEU A 16 26.00 -30.99 68.77
CA LEU A 16 26.75 -31.57 69.88
C LEU A 16 26.95 -30.55 70.99
N ASN A 17 26.55 -30.92 72.21
CA ASN A 17 26.83 -30.13 73.41
C ASN A 17 28.30 -30.24 73.83
N GLU A 18 28.74 -29.42 74.78
CA GLU A 18 30.17 -29.33 75.17
C GLU A 18 30.78 -30.68 75.62
N ASP A 19 30.01 -31.52 76.32
CA ASP A 19 30.49 -32.83 76.77
C ASP A 19 30.56 -33.84 75.61
N GLU A 20 29.56 -33.82 74.72
CA GLU A 20 29.55 -34.61 73.48
C GLU A 20 30.73 -34.25 72.58
N GLN A 21 31.05 -32.96 72.44
CA GLN A 21 32.21 -32.49 71.69
C GLN A 21 33.52 -33.03 72.27
N LYS A 22 33.68 -32.96 73.60
CA LYS A 22 34.86 -33.47 74.28
C LYS A 22 35.04 -34.96 74.09
N VAL A 23 33.97 -35.73 74.30
CA VAL A 23 33.99 -37.19 74.09
C VAL A 23 34.28 -37.52 72.63
N PHE A 24 33.59 -36.88 71.68
CA PHE A 24 33.74 -37.15 70.25
C PHE A 24 35.16 -36.86 69.73
N VAL A 25 35.73 -35.69 70.04
CA VAL A 25 37.11 -35.36 69.66
C VAL A 25 38.13 -36.30 70.31
N THR A 26 37.92 -36.68 71.57
CA THR A 26 38.79 -37.64 72.28
C THR A 26 38.78 -38.99 71.57
N LEU A 27 37.60 -39.47 71.19
CA LEU A 27 37.42 -40.74 70.48
C LEU A 27 38.05 -40.72 69.08
N LEU A 28 37.94 -39.60 68.35
CA LEU A 28 38.60 -39.43 67.05
C LEU A 28 40.13 -39.38 67.18
N ALA A 29 40.65 -38.78 68.25
CA ALA A 29 42.09 -38.58 68.43
C ALA A 29 42.83 -39.79 68.98
N LEU A 30 42.21 -40.55 69.89
CA LEU A 30 42.84 -41.64 70.62
C LEU A 30 42.35 -43.04 70.19
N GLY A 31 41.33 -43.10 69.33
CA GLY A 31 40.77 -44.35 68.83
C GLY A 31 39.81 -45.02 69.83
N PRO A 32 39.70 -46.37 69.83
CA PRO A 32 38.79 -47.10 70.71
C PRO A 32 39.13 -46.92 72.19
N LEU A 33 38.21 -46.33 72.96
CA LEU A 33 38.37 -46.10 74.41
C LEU A 33 37.19 -46.66 75.21
N THR A 34 37.48 -47.22 76.37
CA THR A 34 36.48 -47.58 77.38
C THR A 34 35.92 -46.34 78.07
N ALA A 35 34.73 -46.45 78.68
CA ALA A 35 34.14 -45.33 79.42
C ALA A 35 35.03 -44.79 80.56
N GLY A 36 35.87 -45.65 81.16
CA GLY A 36 36.85 -45.24 82.17
C GLY A 36 38.01 -44.43 81.57
N GLU A 37 38.51 -44.84 80.41
CA GLU A 37 39.55 -44.11 79.68
C GLU A 37 39.05 -42.77 79.16
N ILE A 38 37.83 -42.73 78.60
CA ILE A 38 37.20 -41.47 78.17
C ILE A 38 37.05 -40.53 79.38
N SER A 39 36.61 -41.03 80.55
CA SER A 39 36.50 -40.23 81.78
C SER A 39 37.85 -39.65 82.21
N LYS A 40 38.91 -40.43 82.11
CA LYS A 40 40.28 -39.99 82.42
C LYS A 40 40.75 -38.88 81.47
N TYR A 41 40.52 -39.02 80.17
CA TYR A 41 41.06 -38.10 79.16
C TYR A 41 40.20 -36.85 78.95
N THR A 42 38.89 -36.93 79.15
CA THR A 42 37.97 -35.78 79.04
C THR A 42 37.78 -35.02 80.36
N GLY A 43 38.11 -35.65 81.50
CA GLY A 43 37.83 -35.11 82.84
C GLY A 43 36.36 -35.17 83.26
N ILE A 44 35.48 -35.71 82.41
CA ILE A 44 34.04 -35.78 82.68
C ILE A 44 33.77 -36.89 83.72
N LYS A 45 33.10 -36.52 84.81
CA LYS A 45 32.63 -37.40 85.88
C LYS A 45 31.14 -37.14 86.13
N PRO A 46 30.35 -38.13 86.59
CA PRO A 46 30.68 -39.55 86.80
C PRO A 46 30.73 -40.38 85.50
N ILE A 47 31.21 -41.63 85.55
CA ILE A 47 31.27 -42.55 84.39
C ILE A 47 29.89 -42.79 83.76
N SER A 48 28.80 -42.70 84.53
CA SER A 48 27.44 -42.79 83.96
C SER A 48 27.14 -41.67 82.95
N LYS A 49 27.69 -40.47 83.16
CA LYS A 49 27.58 -39.34 82.22
C LYS A 49 28.36 -39.60 80.93
N ILE A 50 29.52 -40.26 81.02
CA ILE A 50 30.29 -40.70 79.85
C ILE A 50 29.46 -41.70 79.04
N LYS A 51 28.88 -42.71 79.69
CA LYS A 51 28.07 -43.73 79.03
C LYS A 51 26.86 -43.13 78.31
N SER A 52 26.15 -42.19 78.93
CA SER A 52 25.03 -41.49 78.28
C SER A 52 25.49 -40.62 77.10
N THR A 53 26.64 -39.95 77.24
CA THR A 53 27.22 -39.11 76.18
C THR A 53 27.66 -39.96 74.98
N VAL A 54 28.32 -41.09 75.24
CA VAL A 54 28.69 -42.07 74.21
C VAL A 54 27.44 -42.65 73.54
N ALA A 55 26.40 -43.00 74.29
CA ALA A 55 25.15 -43.49 73.72
C ALA A 55 24.47 -42.45 72.81
N ALA A 56 24.44 -41.17 73.23
CA ALA A 56 23.92 -40.07 72.40
C ALA A 56 24.74 -39.86 71.12
N LEU A 57 26.07 -39.99 71.20
CA LEU A 57 26.94 -39.95 70.02
C LEU A 57 26.71 -41.15 69.08
N ILE A 58 26.44 -42.34 69.62
CA ILE A 58 26.10 -43.53 68.83
C ILE A 58 24.74 -43.38 68.15
N GLU A 59 23.71 -42.92 68.87
CA GLU A 59 22.37 -42.67 68.31
C GLU A 59 22.42 -41.67 67.14
N ARG A 60 23.33 -40.69 67.22
CA ARG A 60 23.56 -39.69 66.17
C ARG A 60 24.56 -40.13 65.10
N ASN A 61 25.00 -41.39 65.11
CA ASN A 61 26.00 -41.96 64.20
C ASN A 61 27.37 -41.25 64.19
N TYR A 62 27.75 -40.62 65.29
CA TYR A 62 29.09 -40.02 65.47
C TYR A 62 30.07 -40.95 66.21
N ALA A 63 29.59 -42.03 66.79
CA ALA A 63 30.45 -43.07 67.37
C ALA A 63 29.82 -44.45 67.11
N TYR A 64 30.60 -45.50 67.26
CA TYR A 64 30.07 -46.86 67.36
C TYR A 64 30.77 -47.62 68.49
N ASN A 65 30.09 -48.64 69.03
CA ASN A 65 30.65 -49.50 70.06
C ASN A 65 31.38 -50.69 69.45
N ILE A 66 32.52 -51.03 70.03
CA ILE A 66 33.28 -52.24 69.74
C ILE A 66 33.10 -53.16 70.94
N ASP A 67 32.37 -54.25 70.72
CA ASP A 67 32.08 -55.23 71.76
C ASP A 67 33.34 -56.06 72.08
N GLY A 68 33.59 -56.29 73.38
CA GLY A 68 34.75 -57.05 73.86
C GLY A 68 34.65 -57.38 75.34
N LEU A 69 35.76 -57.79 75.97
CA LEU A 69 35.82 -58.03 77.44
C LEU A 69 35.47 -56.78 78.25
N VAL A 70 35.71 -55.58 77.68
CA VAL A 70 35.22 -54.29 78.16
C VAL A 70 34.82 -53.47 76.93
N ASP A 71 33.59 -52.97 76.92
CA ASP A 71 33.06 -52.17 75.80
C ASP A 71 33.92 -50.92 75.54
N LYS A 72 34.26 -50.70 74.27
CA LYS A 72 35.00 -49.53 73.81
C LYS A 72 34.20 -48.77 72.77
N ALA A 73 34.10 -47.45 72.92
CA ALA A 73 33.57 -46.60 71.88
C ALA A 73 34.69 -46.11 70.96
N ILE A 74 34.39 -45.89 69.69
CA ILE A 74 35.27 -45.23 68.73
C ILE A 74 34.47 -44.16 67.97
N GLY A 75 35.11 -43.03 67.69
CA GLY A 75 34.51 -41.92 66.96
C GLY A 75 34.53 -42.18 65.46
N LEU A 76 33.46 -41.80 64.77
CA LEU A 76 33.39 -41.84 63.31
C LEU A 76 33.79 -40.49 62.72
N TYR A 77 34.77 -40.50 61.83
CA TYR A 77 35.29 -39.28 61.22
C TYR A 77 34.30 -38.74 60.17
N PRO A 78 33.83 -37.49 60.27
CA PRO A 78 32.94 -36.95 59.25
C PRO A 78 33.69 -36.70 57.94
N PHE A 79 33.35 -37.50 56.93
CA PHE A 79 33.62 -37.40 55.49
C PHE A 79 34.82 -36.54 55.01
N ARG A 80 36.04 -37.02 55.25
CA ARG A 80 37.28 -36.41 54.73
C ARG A 80 37.30 -36.27 53.20
N GLU A 81 36.76 -37.24 52.48
CA GLU A 81 36.71 -37.24 51.01
C GLU A 81 35.72 -36.20 50.47
N ILE A 82 34.62 -35.95 51.19
CA ILE A 82 33.62 -34.93 50.80
C ILE A 82 34.19 -33.51 50.96
N ALA A 83 35.04 -33.27 51.96
CA ALA A 83 35.70 -31.96 52.13
C ALA A 83 36.73 -31.66 51.02
N ALA A 84 37.43 -32.69 50.53
CA ALA A 84 38.34 -32.55 49.39
C ALA A 84 37.58 -32.31 48.08
N GLU A 85 36.47 -33.02 47.85
CA GLU A 85 35.65 -32.81 46.65
C GLU A 85 34.94 -31.45 46.67
N ALA A 86 34.55 -30.93 47.84
CA ALA A 86 33.99 -29.59 48.00
C ALA A 86 34.93 -28.47 47.52
N GLU A 87 36.25 -28.63 47.69
CA GLU A 87 37.23 -27.68 47.14
C GLU A 87 37.29 -27.74 45.61
N ASN A 88 37.32 -28.96 45.06
CA ASN A 88 37.34 -29.17 43.62
C ASN A 88 36.07 -28.61 42.97
N ASP A 89 34.91 -28.85 43.58
CA ASP A 89 33.63 -28.34 43.09
C ASP A 89 33.53 -26.82 43.21
N SER A 90 34.06 -26.21 44.27
CA SER A 90 34.17 -24.74 44.33
C SER A 90 35.03 -24.18 43.19
N LYS A 91 36.18 -24.81 42.87
CA LYS A 91 37.03 -24.37 41.74
C LYS A 91 36.33 -24.55 40.40
N LYS A 92 35.59 -25.66 40.20
CA LYS A 92 34.76 -25.88 39.00
C LYS A 92 33.67 -24.80 38.88
N ILE A 93 33.01 -24.44 39.99
CA ILE A 93 32.00 -23.37 40.01
C ILE A 93 32.63 -22.03 39.59
N ASP A 94 33.81 -21.68 40.10
CA ASP A 94 34.51 -20.45 39.71
C ASP A 94 34.88 -20.44 38.22
N GLN A 95 35.33 -21.58 37.68
CA GLN A 95 35.60 -21.75 36.25
C GLN A 95 34.33 -21.56 35.40
N LEU A 96 33.23 -22.20 35.78
CA LEU A 96 31.94 -22.06 35.10
C LEU A 96 31.41 -20.62 35.13
N VAL A 97 31.60 -19.88 36.23
CA VAL A 97 31.25 -18.45 36.33
C VAL A 97 32.10 -17.61 35.37
N ALA A 98 33.39 -17.91 35.24
CA ALA A 98 34.29 -17.22 34.30
C ALA A 98 33.95 -17.53 32.83
N GLU A 99 33.67 -18.79 32.51
CA GLU A 99 33.22 -19.21 31.18
C GLU A 99 31.89 -18.56 30.79
N LEU A 100 30.90 -18.56 31.70
CA LEU A 100 29.62 -17.90 31.47
C LEU A 100 29.78 -16.39 31.27
N LYS A 101 30.69 -15.74 32.01
CA LYS A 101 30.99 -14.31 31.83
C LYS A 101 31.51 -14.01 30.43
N ASN A 102 32.46 -14.82 29.95
CA ASN A 102 33.03 -14.66 28.61
C ASN A 102 31.98 -14.92 27.53
N TYR A 103 31.18 -15.99 27.69
CA TYR A 103 30.07 -16.29 26.78
C TYR A 103 29.04 -15.15 26.71
N VAL A 104 28.66 -14.56 27.85
CA VAL A 104 27.72 -13.43 27.88
C VAL A 104 28.33 -12.19 27.23
N ALA A 105 29.62 -11.93 27.42
CA ALA A 105 30.31 -10.83 26.73
C ALA A 105 30.38 -11.04 25.20
N GLU A 106 30.66 -12.26 24.74
CA GLU A 106 30.63 -12.61 23.31
C GLU A 106 29.23 -12.48 22.71
N MET A 107 28.20 -12.95 23.41
CA MET A 107 26.81 -12.80 22.98
C MET A 107 26.39 -11.33 22.91
N ILE A 108 26.77 -10.51 23.90
CA ILE A 108 26.54 -9.06 23.89
C ILE A 108 27.21 -8.40 22.67
N ALA A 109 28.46 -8.76 22.36
CA ALA A 109 29.19 -8.26 21.20
C ALA A 109 28.55 -8.72 19.87
N HIS A 110 28.07 -9.97 19.81
CA HIS A 110 27.32 -10.48 18.67
C HIS A 110 26.00 -9.72 18.47
N PHE A 111 25.26 -9.41 19.54
CA PHE A 111 24.05 -8.58 19.45
C PHE A 111 24.34 -7.16 18.98
N ASP A 112 25.46 -6.55 19.39
CA ASP A 112 25.89 -5.25 18.87
C ASP A 112 26.19 -5.29 17.37
N GLN A 113 26.83 -6.37 16.91
CA GLN A 113 27.10 -6.57 15.49
C GLN A 113 25.79 -6.77 14.70
N VAL A 114 24.88 -7.61 15.19
CA VAL A 114 23.56 -7.82 14.58
C VAL A 114 22.76 -6.52 14.51
N MET A 115 22.79 -5.69 15.56
CA MET A 115 22.14 -4.37 15.56
C MET A 115 22.70 -3.49 14.45
N LYS A 116 24.03 -3.41 14.33
CA LYS A 116 24.72 -2.58 13.34
C LYS A 116 24.44 -3.05 11.90
N ASP A 117 24.44 -4.36 11.68
CA ASP A 117 24.12 -4.95 10.37
C ASP A 117 22.65 -4.75 9.99
N THR A 118 21.75 -4.84 10.98
CA THR A 118 20.31 -4.59 10.77
C THR A 118 20.05 -3.11 10.46
N GLU A 119 20.64 -2.17 11.21
CA GLU A 119 20.56 -0.73 10.91
C GLU A 119 21.11 -0.41 9.51
N ALA A 120 22.24 -1.00 9.14
CA ALA A 120 22.82 -0.83 7.81
C ALA A 120 21.90 -1.37 6.70
N HIS A 121 21.30 -2.55 6.91
CA HIS A 121 20.35 -3.14 5.97
C HIS A 121 19.09 -2.28 5.82
N VAL A 122 18.49 -1.84 6.93
CA VAL A 122 17.32 -0.95 6.93
C VAL A 122 17.60 0.36 6.20
N ARG A 123 18.76 0.98 6.42
CA ARG A 123 19.18 2.18 5.66
C ARG A 123 19.37 1.93 4.17
N SER A 124 19.90 0.76 3.81
CA SER A 124 20.06 0.38 2.41
C SER A 124 18.73 0.18 1.69
N GLU A 125 17.74 -0.48 2.33
CA GLU A 125 16.40 -0.65 1.78
C GLU A 125 15.60 0.65 1.78
N LYS A 126 15.78 1.53 2.78
CA LYS A 126 15.25 2.91 2.75
C LYS A 126 15.71 3.61 1.48
N LYS A 127 17.03 3.68 1.26
CA LYS A 127 17.60 4.34 0.08
C LYS A 127 17.09 3.72 -1.22
N ARG A 128 17.10 2.38 -1.32
CA ARG A 128 16.62 1.68 -2.51
C ARG A 128 15.14 1.97 -2.81
N SER A 129 14.31 2.00 -1.77
CA SER A 129 12.87 2.25 -1.90
C SER A 129 12.60 3.71 -2.27
N SER A 130 13.27 4.67 -1.63
CA SER A 130 13.20 6.09 -1.98
C SER A 130 13.66 6.35 -3.42
N ASP A 131 14.82 5.81 -3.82
CA ASP A 131 15.34 5.95 -5.17
C ASP A 131 14.35 5.39 -6.21
N LYS A 132 13.71 4.26 -5.91
CA LYS A 132 12.71 3.64 -6.80
C LYS A 132 11.42 4.46 -6.90
N VAL A 133 10.95 5.04 -5.79
CA VAL A 133 9.80 5.96 -5.80
C VAL A 133 10.11 7.20 -6.62
N SER A 134 11.28 7.83 -6.42
CA SER A 134 11.70 8.99 -7.19
C SER A 134 11.90 8.68 -8.68
N GLN A 135 12.47 7.52 -9.01
CA GLN A 135 12.62 7.08 -10.39
C GLN A 135 11.25 6.91 -11.08
N ASN A 136 10.33 6.17 -10.46
CA ASN A 136 8.98 5.98 -11.01
C ASN A 136 8.22 7.31 -11.17
N SER A 137 8.37 8.21 -10.19
CA SER A 137 7.79 9.55 -10.22
C SER A 137 8.31 10.37 -11.40
N GLU A 138 9.62 10.34 -11.63
CA GLU A 138 10.27 11.01 -12.76
C GLU A 138 9.85 10.41 -14.11
N GLU A 139 9.85 9.07 -14.25
CA GLU A 139 9.39 8.38 -15.46
C GLU A 139 7.94 8.74 -15.80
N ASN A 140 7.05 8.80 -14.79
CA ASN A 140 5.67 9.22 -14.98
C ASN A 140 5.55 10.70 -15.43
N ARG A 141 6.34 11.61 -14.83
CA ARG A 141 6.36 13.02 -15.26
C ARG A 141 6.84 13.18 -16.71
N GLN A 142 7.86 12.42 -17.11
CA GLN A 142 8.36 12.42 -18.49
C GLN A 142 7.35 11.81 -19.48
N ALA A 143 6.67 10.73 -19.09
CA ALA A 143 5.60 10.15 -19.91
C ALA A 143 4.46 11.15 -20.14
N ILE A 144 4.09 11.91 -19.10
CA ILE A 144 3.12 13.01 -19.20
C ILE A 144 3.62 14.10 -20.15
N ASP A 145 4.90 14.49 -20.09
CA ASP A 145 5.48 15.48 -21.03
C ASP A 145 5.41 15.03 -22.49
N ILE A 146 5.75 13.77 -22.75
CA ILE A 146 5.68 13.19 -24.09
C ILE A 146 4.23 13.24 -24.60
N LYS A 147 3.26 12.83 -23.77
CA LYS A 147 1.84 12.85 -24.15
C LYS A 147 1.25 14.25 -24.28
N LEU A 148 1.71 15.22 -23.49
CA LEU A 148 1.37 16.63 -23.66
C LEU A 148 1.89 17.14 -25.00
N GLY A 149 3.14 16.82 -25.36
CA GLY A 149 3.73 17.19 -26.65
C GLY A 149 2.97 16.61 -27.84
N GLU A 150 2.67 15.31 -27.82
CA GLU A 150 1.88 14.63 -28.86
C GLU A 150 0.46 15.20 -28.98
N SER A 151 -0.22 15.45 -27.86
CA SER A 151 -1.58 16.00 -27.84
C SER A 151 -1.60 17.43 -28.38
N THR A 152 -0.60 18.26 -28.00
CA THR A 152 -0.45 19.63 -28.49
C THR A 152 -0.19 19.66 -30.00
N ALA A 153 0.68 18.77 -30.50
CA ALA A 153 0.92 18.62 -31.94
C ALA A 153 -0.34 18.20 -32.69
N THR A 154 -1.14 17.30 -32.11
CA THR A 154 -2.41 16.83 -32.68
C THR A 154 -3.46 17.94 -32.73
N ILE A 155 -3.62 18.72 -31.65
CA ILE A 155 -4.49 19.90 -31.60
C ILE A 155 -4.06 20.89 -32.70
N THR A 156 -2.77 21.21 -32.78
CA THR A 156 -2.23 22.15 -33.78
C THR A 156 -2.51 21.67 -35.21
N THR A 157 -2.26 20.40 -35.50
CA THR A 157 -2.51 19.80 -36.82
C THR A 157 -4.00 19.81 -37.18
N THR A 158 -4.87 19.56 -36.20
CA THR A 158 -6.34 19.58 -36.37
C THR A 158 -6.84 21.00 -36.61
N MET A 159 -6.31 21.99 -35.90
CA MET A 159 -6.60 23.41 -36.13
C MET A 159 -6.22 23.82 -37.55
N ASP A 160 -5.00 23.51 -38.00
CA ASP A 160 -4.52 23.88 -39.34
C ASP A 160 -5.36 23.23 -40.44
N SER A 161 -5.74 21.95 -40.26
CA SER A 161 -6.66 21.24 -41.16
C SER A 161 -8.04 21.89 -41.21
N THR A 162 -8.57 22.29 -40.04
CA THR A 162 -9.87 22.95 -39.92
C THR A 162 -9.86 24.33 -40.57
N LYS A 163 -8.81 25.13 -40.35
CA LYS A 163 -8.62 26.45 -41.01
C LYS A 163 -8.56 26.31 -42.53
N LYS A 164 -7.82 25.32 -43.04
CA LYS A 164 -7.77 25.02 -44.49
C LYS A 164 -9.14 24.62 -45.03
N SER A 165 -9.89 23.81 -44.29
CA SER A 165 -11.23 23.36 -44.68
C SER A 165 -12.23 24.52 -44.72
N ILE A 166 -12.24 25.39 -43.69
CA ILE A 166 -13.05 26.62 -43.64
C ILE A 166 -12.72 27.54 -44.82
N THR A 167 -11.42 27.76 -45.07
CA THR A 167 -10.96 28.61 -46.18
C THR A 167 -11.40 28.03 -47.54
N SER A 168 -11.28 26.71 -47.70
CA SER A 168 -11.69 26.01 -48.93
C SER A 168 -13.20 26.06 -49.14
N ALA A 169 -14.00 25.85 -48.09
CA ALA A 169 -15.45 25.96 -48.13
C ALA A 169 -15.91 27.39 -48.47
N ALA A 170 -15.30 28.41 -47.85
CA ALA A 170 -15.57 29.81 -48.14
C ALA A 170 -15.20 30.19 -49.60
N ASN A 171 -14.11 29.63 -50.13
CA ASN A 171 -13.74 29.79 -51.54
C ASN A 171 -14.74 29.09 -52.48
N SER A 172 -15.17 27.87 -52.13
CA SER A 172 -16.16 27.12 -52.91
C SER A 172 -17.50 27.84 -52.95
N PHE A 173 -17.98 28.36 -51.82
CA PHE A 173 -19.21 29.16 -51.75
C PHE A 173 -19.13 30.40 -52.64
N LEU A 174 -18.01 31.15 -52.60
CA LEU A 174 -17.82 32.31 -53.47
C LEU A 174 -17.87 31.90 -54.94
N LYS A 175 -17.23 30.79 -55.31
CA LYS A 175 -17.22 30.28 -56.68
C LYS A 175 -18.64 29.95 -57.15
N THR A 176 -19.38 29.12 -56.41
CA THR A 176 -20.75 28.73 -56.75
C THR A 176 -21.69 29.93 -56.83
N HIS A 177 -21.54 30.90 -55.90
CA HIS A 177 -22.38 32.09 -55.93
C HIS A 177 -22.05 33.00 -57.12
N THR A 178 -20.77 33.09 -57.51
CA THR A 178 -20.34 33.81 -58.72
C THR A 178 -20.96 33.17 -59.97
N GLU A 179 -20.86 31.85 -60.11
CA GLU A 179 -21.44 31.09 -61.23
C GLU A 179 -22.97 31.27 -61.31
N THR A 180 -23.65 31.29 -60.17
CA THR A 180 -25.11 31.50 -60.11
C THR A 180 -25.50 32.90 -60.56
N VAL A 181 -24.76 33.93 -60.12
CA VAL A 181 -24.99 35.33 -60.50
C VAL A 181 -24.71 35.55 -61.98
N ASP A 182 -23.65 34.95 -62.52
CA ASP A 182 -23.33 35.01 -63.94
C ASP A 182 -24.39 34.30 -64.81
N THR A 183 -24.93 33.17 -64.34
CA THR A 183 -26.03 32.45 -65.02
C THR A 183 -27.32 33.28 -65.01
N PHE A 184 -27.65 33.90 -63.87
CA PHE A 184 -28.81 34.77 -63.76
C PHE A 184 -28.69 36.00 -64.68
N GLU A 185 -27.51 36.64 -64.74
CA GLU A 185 -27.25 37.76 -65.66
C GLU A 185 -27.41 37.33 -67.12
N THR A 186 -26.81 36.20 -67.50
CA THR A 186 -26.86 35.68 -68.87
C THR A 186 -28.31 35.40 -69.29
N SER A 187 -29.05 34.64 -68.47
CA SER A 187 -30.44 34.30 -68.76
C SER A 187 -31.35 35.53 -68.78
N THR A 188 -31.14 36.50 -67.88
CA THR A 188 -31.95 37.73 -67.85
C THR A 188 -31.65 38.61 -69.06
N ASN A 189 -30.39 38.71 -69.48
CA ASN A 189 -30.01 39.45 -70.68
C ASN A 189 -30.59 38.81 -71.95
N GLU A 190 -30.54 37.48 -72.08
CA GLU A 190 -31.13 36.74 -73.20
C GLU A 190 -32.65 36.93 -73.26
N ASN A 191 -33.33 36.91 -72.11
CA ASN A 191 -34.77 37.15 -72.04
C ASN A 191 -35.13 38.61 -72.40
N LEU A 192 -34.33 39.59 -71.95
CA LEU A 192 -34.53 41.00 -72.30
C LEU A 192 -34.31 41.24 -73.81
N ASP A 193 -33.32 40.59 -74.41
CA ASP A 193 -33.09 40.65 -75.85
C ASP A 193 -34.21 39.98 -76.65
N THR A 194 -34.69 38.83 -76.19
CA THR A 194 -35.82 38.11 -76.80
C THR A 194 -37.09 38.97 -76.75
N PHE A 195 -37.39 39.56 -75.58
CA PHE A 195 -38.51 40.48 -75.42
C PHE A 195 -38.39 41.71 -76.34
N ALA A 196 -37.18 42.27 -76.46
CA ALA A 196 -36.94 43.42 -77.34
C ALA A 196 -37.18 43.06 -78.82
N ILE A 197 -36.75 41.88 -79.25
CA ILE A 197 -36.98 41.38 -80.62
C ILE A 197 -38.47 41.16 -80.87
N GLU A 198 -39.14 40.42 -79.99
CA GLU A 198 -40.57 40.10 -80.13
C GLU A 198 -41.44 41.36 -80.16
N LEU A 199 -41.14 42.35 -79.31
CA LEU A 199 -41.89 43.61 -79.27
C LEU A 199 -41.68 44.43 -80.56
N LYS A 200 -40.44 44.49 -81.07
CA LYS A 200 -40.13 45.18 -82.33
C LYS A 200 -40.80 44.52 -83.54
N GLU A 201 -40.72 43.20 -83.65
CA GLU A 201 -41.33 42.43 -84.75
C GLU A 201 -42.85 42.55 -84.75
N LYS A 202 -43.47 42.49 -83.57
CA LYS A 202 -44.92 42.58 -83.43
C LYS A 202 -45.44 43.99 -83.70
N ALA A 203 -44.71 45.03 -83.29
CA ALA A 203 -45.01 46.42 -83.64
C ALA A 203 -44.86 46.66 -85.15
N GLU A 204 -43.79 46.16 -85.76
CA GLU A 204 -43.53 46.29 -87.20
C GLU A 204 -44.57 45.56 -88.05
N THR A 205 -45.00 44.37 -87.62
CA THR A 205 -46.07 43.59 -88.28
C THR A 205 -47.41 44.31 -88.18
N THR A 206 -47.81 44.75 -86.97
CA THR A 206 -49.09 45.44 -86.75
C THR A 206 -49.18 46.75 -87.56
N LEU A 207 -48.10 47.54 -87.59
CA LEU A 207 -48.06 48.79 -88.34
C LEU A 207 -47.99 48.58 -89.86
N THR A 208 -47.37 47.48 -90.32
CA THR A 208 -47.36 47.07 -91.73
C THR A 208 -48.75 46.61 -92.18
N ASP A 209 -49.43 45.79 -91.37
CA ASP A 209 -50.80 45.34 -91.64
C ASP A 209 -51.78 46.52 -91.70
N MET A 210 -51.60 47.52 -90.81
CA MET A 210 -52.36 48.77 -90.86
C MET A 210 -52.08 49.58 -92.14
N LYS A 211 -50.82 49.72 -92.55
CA LYS A 211 -50.41 50.40 -93.77
C LYS A 211 -51.03 49.75 -95.02
N ASP A 212 -50.95 48.43 -95.12
CA ASP A 212 -51.43 47.67 -96.28
C ASP A 212 -52.96 47.60 -96.31
N GLY A 213 -53.60 47.54 -95.14
CA GLY A 213 -55.06 47.65 -94.99
C GLY A 213 -55.61 49.01 -95.46
N ILE A 214 -54.93 50.12 -95.10
CA ILE A 214 -55.32 51.48 -95.54
C ILE A 214 -55.16 51.63 -97.06
N LYS A 215 -54.08 51.12 -97.64
CA LYS A 215 -53.85 51.16 -99.09
C LYS A 215 -54.92 50.37 -99.85
N THR A 216 -55.21 49.14 -99.40
CA THR A 216 -56.24 48.28 -100.01
C THR A 216 -57.61 48.96 -100.00
N LYS A 217 -57.97 49.62 -98.88
CA LYS A 217 -59.23 50.35 -98.76
C LYS A 217 -59.29 51.62 -99.61
N ASN A 218 -58.18 52.33 -99.80
CA ASN A 218 -58.12 53.51 -100.68
C ASN A 218 -58.26 53.15 -102.17
N ASP A 219 -57.67 52.03 -102.60
CA ASP A 219 -57.76 51.54 -103.98
C ASP A 219 -59.20 51.05 -104.33
N GLU A 220 -59.87 50.40 -103.36
CA GLU A 220 -61.30 50.06 -103.45
C GLU A 220 -62.18 51.32 -103.53
N PHE A 221 -61.89 52.35 -102.72
CA PHE A 221 -62.65 53.60 -102.65
C PHE A 221 -62.63 54.44 -103.94
N LEU A 222 -61.51 54.42 -104.68
CA LEU A 222 -61.39 55.09 -105.99
C LEU A 222 -62.25 54.42 -107.07
N THR A 223 -62.34 53.09 -107.03
CA THR A 223 -63.04 52.26 -108.01
C THR A 223 -64.56 52.30 -107.81
N ASP A 224 -65.01 52.27 -106.55
CA ASP A 224 -66.43 52.33 -106.18
C ASP A 224 -67.00 53.77 -106.24
N GLY A 225 -66.19 54.79 -105.97
CA GLY A 225 -66.62 56.19 -105.88
C GLY A 225 -67.20 56.79 -107.17
N SER A 226 -66.65 56.43 -108.34
CA SER A 226 -67.17 56.92 -109.65
C SER A 226 -68.49 56.27 -110.05
N SER A 227 -68.73 55.03 -109.62
CA SER A 227 -69.92 54.24 -109.99
C SER A 227 -71.09 54.46 -109.01
N ALA A 228 -70.79 54.78 -107.75
CA ALA A 228 -71.79 55.02 -106.71
C ALA A 228 -72.43 56.43 -106.75
N LEU A 229 -71.73 57.46 -107.23
CA LEU A 229 -72.20 58.85 -107.20
C LEU A 229 -73.47 59.11 -108.04
N GLU A 230 -73.70 58.33 -109.10
CA GLU A 230 -74.87 58.46 -109.98
C GLU A 230 -76.07 57.61 -109.51
N SER A 231 -75.82 56.49 -108.82
CA SER A 231 -76.85 55.61 -108.23
C SER A 231 -77.40 56.14 -106.88
N THR A 232 -76.61 56.99 -106.20
CA THR A 232 -76.87 57.46 -104.83
C THR A 232 -77.79 58.69 -104.76
N HIS A 233 -77.84 59.54 -105.80
CA HIS A 233 -78.78 60.68 -105.85
C HIS A 233 -80.26 60.23 -105.78
N ILE A 234 -80.60 59.14 -106.46
CA ILE A 234 -81.98 58.62 -106.53
C ILE A 234 -82.36 57.84 -105.25
N LYS A 235 -81.40 57.25 -104.55
CA LYS A 235 -81.63 56.47 -103.33
C LYS A 235 -81.59 57.28 -102.03
N ILE A 236 -80.84 58.38 -101.95
CA ILE A 236 -80.72 59.19 -100.72
C ILE A 236 -82.04 59.87 -100.33
N SER A 237 -82.83 60.33 -101.30
CA SER A 237 -84.10 61.02 -100.99
C SER A 237 -85.16 60.11 -100.37
N SER A 238 -85.16 58.79 -100.63
CA SER A 238 -86.14 57.86 -100.07
C SER A 238 -85.59 57.01 -98.91
N LYS A 239 -84.26 56.89 -98.79
CA LYS A 239 -83.62 56.19 -97.67
C LYS A 239 -83.48 57.09 -96.43
N ALA A 240 -83.35 58.42 -96.57
CA ALA A 240 -83.18 59.35 -95.43
C ALA A 240 -84.32 59.26 -94.40
N ASP A 241 -85.58 59.17 -94.84
CA ASP A 241 -86.73 59.13 -93.94
C ASP A 241 -86.92 57.73 -93.31
N SER A 242 -86.47 56.65 -93.98
CA SER A 242 -86.48 55.28 -93.45
C SER A 242 -85.29 54.99 -92.52
N LEU A 243 -84.11 55.55 -92.80
CA LEU A 243 -82.89 55.33 -92.02
C LEU A 243 -82.99 55.97 -90.63
N ALA A 244 -83.65 57.13 -90.51
CA ALA A 244 -83.86 57.80 -89.22
C ALA A 244 -84.68 56.95 -88.23
N GLY A 245 -85.67 56.21 -88.72
CA GLY A 245 -86.47 55.29 -87.90
C GLY A 245 -85.71 54.02 -87.50
N THR A 246 -84.94 53.44 -88.42
CA THR A 246 -84.16 52.22 -88.17
C THR A 246 -82.93 52.49 -87.29
N LEU A 247 -82.20 53.60 -87.49
CA LEU A 247 -81.01 53.96 -86.69
C LEU A 247 -81.35 54.25 -85.23
N LYS A 248 -82.49 54.90 -84.94
CA LYS A 248 -82.94 55.12 -83.54
C LYS A 248 -83.26 53.81 -82.82
N SER A 249 -83.82 52.82 -83.53
CA SER A 249 -84.14 51.49 -82.97
C SER A 249 -82.89 50.61 -82.81
N ASP A 250 -82.03 50.56 -83.83
CA ASP A 250 -80.86 49.66 -83.89
C ASP A 250 -79.70 50.15 -83.00
N SER A 251 -79.54 51.46 -82.82
CA SER A 251 -78.56 52.03 -81.88
C SER A 251 -78.94 51.80 -80.43
N LYS A 252 -80.24 51.91 -80.09
CA LYS A 252 -80.76 51.56 -78.77
C LYS A 252 -80.56 50.08 -78.48
N GLU A 253 -80.91 49.19 -79.40
CA GLU A 253 -80.78 47.73 -79.22
C GLU A 253 -79.32 47.27 -79.11
N LYS A 254 -78.39 47.82 -79.91
CA LYS A 254 -76.96 47.46 -79.83
C LYS A 254 -76.21 48.09 -78.66
N LEU A 255 -76.57 49.30 -78.22
CA LEU A 255 -75.99 49.91 -77.02
C LEU A 255 -76.57 49.28 -75.75
N ASP A 256 -77.86 48.92 -75.74
CA ASP A 256 -78.46 48.09 -74.69
C ASP A 256 -77.80 46.70 -74.67
N GLY A 257 -77.56 46.06 -75.82
CA GLY A 257 -76.85 44.78 -75.91
C GLY A 257 -75.36 44.83 -75.56
N THR A 258 -74.67 45.94 -75.85
CA THR A 258 -73.27 46.16 -75.44
C THR A 258 -73.18 46.45 -73.93
N ARG A 259 -74.15 47.21 -73.38
CA ARG A 259 -74.30 47.40 -71.94
C ARG A 259 -74.51 46.04 -71.26
N ASP A 260 -75.42 45.22 -71.77
CA ASP A 260 -75.71 43.90 -71.20
C ASP A 260 -74.52 42.94 -71.35
N HIS A 261 -73.76 42.99 -72.45
CA HIS A 261 -72.57 42.17 -72.67
C HIS A 261 -71.40 42.59 -71.77
N VAL A 262 -71.18 43.89 -71.56
CA VAL A 262 -70.14 44.42 -70.65
C VAL A 262 -70.52 44.18 -69.19
N LEU A 263 -71.79 44.36 -68.81
CA LEU A 263 -72.27 44.03 -67.46
C LEU A 263 -72.19 42.52 -67.19
N THR A 264 -72.54 41.67 -68.16
CA THR A 264 -72.39 40.21 -68.06
C THR A 264 -70.93 39.79 -68.03
N GLY A 265 -70.05 40.45 -68.79
CA GLY A 265 -68.60 40.23 -68.76
C GLY A 265 -67.97 40.66 -67.43
N LEU A 266 -68.46 41.77 -66.85
CA LEU A 266 -68.06 42.24 -65.52
C LEU A 266 -68.57 41.31 -64.42
N ASP A 267 -69.80 40.79 -64.53
CA ASP A 267 -70.35 39.79 -63.62
C ASP A 267 -69.61 38.44 -63.74
N ASN A 268 -69.23 38.01 -64.94
CA ASN A 268 -68.42 36.81 -65.15
C ASN A 268 -66.98 36.99 -64.63
N PHE A 269 -66.35 38.14 -64.87
CA PHE A 269 -65.03 38.47 -64.31
C PHE A 269 -65.06 38.56 -62.79
N THR A 270 -66.15 39.10 -62.22
CA THR A 270 -66.38 39.14 -60.77
C THR A 270 -66.57 37.73 -60.22
N ALA A 271 -67.39 36.90 -60.86
CA ALA A 271 -67.65 35.51 -60.44
C ALA A 271 -66.41 34.61 -60.60
N GLU A 272 -65.62 34.80 -61.65
CA GLU A 272 -64.36 34.09 -61.89
C GLU A 272 -63.26 34.57 -60.93
N SER A 273 -63.19 35.87 -60.64
CA SER A 273 -62.27 36.43 -59.64
C SER A 273 -62.66 36.02 -58.22
N GLU A 274 -63.94 36.04 -57.85
CA GLU A 274 -64.45 35.50 -56.58
C GLU A 274 -64.21 33.99 -56.49
N GLY A 275 -64.43 33.25 -57.59
CA GLY A 275 -64.15 31.82 -57.68
C GLY A 275 -62.66 31.50 -57.51
N ASN A 276 -61.78 32.27 -58.14
CA ASN A 276 -60.33 32.14 -58.02
C ASN A 276 -59.84 32.57 -56.64
N VAL A 277 -60.37 33.65 -56.06
CA VAL A 277 -60.04 34.08 -54.68
C VAL A 277 -60.53 33.05 -53.65
N ASN A 278 -61.73 32.50 -53.82
CA ASN A 278 -62.25 31.44 -52.96
C ASN A 278 -61.46 30.13 -53.13
N SER A 279 -61.08 29.78 -54.36
CA SER A 279 -60.21 28.64 -54.64
C SER A 279 -58.83 28.83 -54.02
N LEU A 280 -58.22 30.01 -54.17
CA LEU A 280 -56.94 30.37 -53.55
C LEU A 280 -57.04 30.31 -52.02
N ASN A 281 -58.15 30.79 -51.44
CA ASN A 281 -58.43 30.70 -50.01
C ASN A 281 -58.57 29.25 -49.53
N VAL A 282 -59.28 28.40 -50.27
CA VAL A 282 -59.40 26.96 -49.97
C VAL A 282 -58.04 26.26 -50.09
N THR A 283 -57.26 26.55 -51.13
CA THR A 283 -55.94 25.97 -51.35
C THR A 283 -54.93 26.43 -50.30
N LEU A 284 -54.88 27.72 -49.95
CA LEU A 284 -54.01 28.22 -48.87
C LEU A 284 -54.44 27.71 -47.50
N THR A 285 -55.75 27.63 -47.22
CA THR A 285 -56.25 27.08 -45.95
C THR A 285 -55.91 25.59 -45.85
N SER A 286 -56.09 24.82 -46.93
CA SER A 286 -55.71 23.40 -46.99
C SER A 286 -54.20 23.24 -46.80
N ALA A 287 -53.38 23.96 -47.56
CA ALA A 287 -51.92 23.88 -47.46
C ALA A 287 -51.40 24.29 -46.07
N THR A 288 -52.01 25.30 -45.45
CA THR A 288 -51.67 25.73 -44.09
C THR A 288 -52.06 24.66 -43.06
N ASN A 289 -53.23 24.03 -43.21
CA ASN A 289 -53.65 22.90 -42.37
C ASN A 289 -52.77 21.67 -42.57
N ASP A 290 -52.42 21.31 -43.79
CA ASP A 290 -51.54 20.17 -44.12
C ASP A 290 -50.14 20.39 -43.54
N GLN A 291 -49.64 21.62 -43.60
CA GLN A 291 -48.36 22.00 -43.00
C GLN A 291 -48.43 21.97 -41.46
N ALA A 292 -49.55 22.40 -40.86
CA ALA A 292 -49.79 22.30 -39.42
C ALA A 292 -49.92 20.83 -38.95
N GLU A 293 -50.60 19.96 -39.72
CA GLU A 293 -50.68 18.52 -39.44
C GLU A 293 -49.33 17.83 -39.62
N SER A 294 -48.56 18.21 -40.64
CA SER A 294 -47.18 17.73 -40.83
C SER A 294 -46.29 18.10 -39.64
N ILE A 295 -46.34 19.36 -39.19
CA ILE A 295 -45.62 19.82 -37.98
C ILE A 295 -46.12 19.07 -36.72
N LYS A 296 -47.44 18.85 -36.57
CA LYS A 296 -48.01 18.05 -35.47
C LYS A 296 -47.50 16.61 -35.50
N SER A 297 -47.44 16.00 -36.68
CA SER A 297 -46.96 14.62 -36.88
C SER A 297 -45.48 14.51 -36.57
N THR A 298 -44.63 15.36 -37.14
CA THR A 298 -43.19 15.39 -36.88
C THR A 298 -42.88 15.70 -35.42
N THR A 299 -43.66 16.56 -34.76
CA THR A 299 -43.50 16.87 -33.33
C THR A 299 -43.89 15.67 -32.45
N LYS A 300 -44.97 14.94 -32.80
CA LYS A 300 -45.36 13.69 -32.11
C LYS A 300 -44.33 12.58 -32.33
N GLU A 301 -43.77 12.47 -33.52
CA GLU A 301 -42.72 11.51 -33.85
C GLU A 301 -41.40 11.84 -33.14
N ALA A 302 -41.03 13.12 -33.07
CA ALA A 302 -39.89 13.57 -32.26
C ALA A 302 -40.10 13.31 -30.76
N LYS A 303 -41.32 13.51 -30.22
CA LYS A 303 -41.68 13.12 -28.85
C LYS A 303 -41.48 11.60 -28.65
N LYS A 304 -42.01 10.79 -29.57
CA LYS A 304 -41.88 9.32 -29.51
C LYS A 304 -40.42 8.87 -29.58
N ASN A 305 -39.65 9.36 -30.54
CA ASN A 305 -38.23 8.99 -30.70
C ASN A 305 -37.40 9.40 -29.48
N ARG A 306 -37.71 10.54 -28.85
CA ARG A 306 -37.00 11.00 -27.65
C ARG A 306 -37.39 10.21 -26.39
N ILE A 307 -38.66 9.79 -26.28
CA ILE A 307 -39.11 8.84 -25.25
C ILE A 307 -38.47 7.46 -25.45
N ASP A 308 -38.44 6.94 -26.68
CA ASP A 308 -37.83 5.66 -27.02
C ASP A 308 -36.30 5.68 -26.79
N MET A 309 -35.63 6.79 -27.10
CA MET A 309 -34.21 6.99 -26.82
C MET A 309 -33.92 7.09 -25.31
N ASN A 310 -34.77 7.78 -24.53
CA ASN A 310 -34.67 7.78 -23.06
C ASN A 310 -34.94 6.40 -22.47
N LEU A 311 -35.85 5.61 -23.05
CA LEU A 311 -36.11 4.24 -22.65
C LEU A 311 -34.92 3.33 -22.98
N GLN A 312 -34.31 3.47 -24.17
CA GLN A 312 -33.08 2.76 -24.53
C GLN A 312 -31.90 3.15 -23.63
N PHE A 313 -31.78 4.42 -23.25
CA PHE A 313 -30.77 4.89 -22.31
C PHE A 313 -30.98 4.30 -20.92
N LYS A 314 -32.23 4.22 -20.44
CA LYS A 314 -32.61 3.54 -19.19
C LYS A 314 -32.24 2.05 -19.20
N THR A 315 -32.57 1.33 -20.28
CA THR A 315 -32.26 -0.10 -20.41
C THR A 315 -30.75 -0.35 -20.56
N GLY A 316 -30.05 0.46 -21.35
CA GLY A 316 -28.60 0.35 -21.54
C GLY A 316 -27.77 0.69 -20.28
N LEU A 317 -28.24 1.62 -19.45
CA LEU A 317 -27.63 1.89 -18.15
C LEU A 317 -27.89 0.74 -17.16
N ALA A 318 -29.12 0.21 -17.10
CA ALA A 318 -29.44 -0.95 -16.26
C ALA A 318 -28.58 -2.17 -16.63
N ASP A 319 -28.40 -2.44 -17.93
CA ASP A 319 -27.55 -3.54 -18.40
C ASP A 319 -26.07 -3.31 -18.08
N ASN A 320 -25.57 -2.07 -18.22
CA ASN A 320 -24.19 -1.74 -17.86
C ASN A 320 -23.93 -1.82 -16.35
N PHE A 321 -24.89 -1.40 -15.50
CA PHE A 321 -24.76 -1.53 -14.05
C PHE A 321 -24.81 -3.00 -13.61
N GLU A 322 -25.64 -3.84 -14.24
CA GLU A 322 -25.66 -5.26 -13.92
C GLU A 322 -24.39 -5.97 -14.39
N LYS A 323 -23.78 -5.49 -15.49
CA LYS A 323 -22.46 -5.95 -15.96
C LYS A 323 -21.34 -5.54 -15.02
N VAL A 324 -21.32 -4.28 -14.57
CA VAL A 324 -20.36 -3.78 -13.56
C VAL A 324 -20.51 -4.54 -12.24
N LYS A 325 -21.73 -4.82 -11.79
CA LYS A 325 -22.00 -5.66 -10.62
C LYS A 325 -21.47 -7.09 -10.81
N GLY A 326 -21.63 -7.67 -12.00
CA GLY A 326 -21.08 -8.98 -12.36
C GLY A 326 -19.55 -9.00 -12.37
N ASP A 327 -18.92 -8.00 -12.98
CA ASP A 327 -17.46 -7.86 -13.06
C ASP A 327 -16.87 -7.61 -11.66
N PHE A 328 -17.51 -6.77 -10.84
CA PHE A 328 -17.07 -6.51 -9.48
C PHE A 328 -17.22 -7.74 -8.56
N ALA A 329 -18.29 -8.52 -8.71
CA ALA A 329 -18.46 -9.79 -7.99
C ALA A 329 -17.43 -10.85 -8.42
N ALA A 330 -17.10 -10.89 -9.72
CA ALA A 330 -16.06 -11.78 -10.25
C ALA A 330 -14.66 -11.39 -9.74
N ASP A 331 -14.32 -10.11 -9.73
CA ASP A 331 -13.06 -9.58 -9.21
C ASP A 331 -12.92 -9.81 -7.70
N LEU A 332 -14.01 -9.66 -6.93
CA LEU A 332 -14.06 -9.97 -5.49
C LEU A 332 -13.79 -11.45 -5.22
N GLU A 333 -14.38 -12.34 -6.02
CA GLU A 333 -14.19 -13.78 -5.85
C GLU A 333 -12.80 -14.24 -6.33
N GLU A 334 -12.25 -13.59 -7.38
CA GLU A 334 -10.87 -13.78 -7.80
C GLU A 334 -9.86 -13.26 -6.75
N PHE A 335 -10.15 -12.12 -6.12
CA PHE A 335 -9.36 -11.56 -5.02
C PHE A 335 -9.37 -12.49 -3.81
N LYS A 336 -10.54 -12.97 -3.38
CA LYS A 336 -10.71 -13.97 -2.30
C LYS A 336 -9.93 -15.26 -2.59
N GLY A 337 -9.95 -15.75 -3.84
CA GLY A 337 -9.20 -16.92 -4.27
C GLY A 337 -7.66 -16.70 -4.26
N LYS A 338 -7.20 -15.57 -4.79
CA LYS A 338 -5.77 -15.19 -4.79
C LYS A 338 -5.23 -14.94 -3.38
N PHE A 339 -6.04 -14.36 -2.50
CA PHE A 339 -5.68 -14.12 -1.10
C PHE A 339 -5.63 -15.42 -0.31
N SER A 340 -6.64 -16.31 -0.43
CA SER A 340 -6.65 -17.65 0.17
C SER A 340 -5.46 -18.51 -0.29
N SER A 341 -5.08 -18.42 -1.57
CA SER A 341 -3.92 -19.09 -2.14
C SER A 341 -2.58 -18.59 -1.55
N LYS A 342 -2.42 -17.27 -1.35
CA LYS A 342 -1.23 -16.69 -0.70
C LYS A 342 -1.18 -17.01 0.80
N LEU A 343 -2.31 -16.99 1.49
CA LEU A 343 -2.44 -17.42 2.89
C LEU A 343 -2.10 -18.90 3.07
N SER A 344 -2.56 -19.78 2.18
CA SER A 344 -2.21 -21.21 2.18
C SER A 344 -0.70 -21.47 2.06
N LYS A 345 0.01 -20.65 1.28
CA LYS A 345 1.48 -20.72 1.16
C LYS A 345 2.22 -20.25 2.42
N ILE A 346 1.65 -19.32 3.18
CA ILE A 346 2.18 -18.82 4.46
C ILE A 346 1.82 -19.78 5.62
N ALA A 347 0.62 -20.37 5.59
CA ALA A 347 0.08 -21.32 6.57
C ALA A 347 0.90 -22.61 6.72
N LYS A 348 1.61 -23.05 5.66
CA LYS A 348 2.53 -24.21 5.73
C LYS A 348 3.72 -24.01 6.68
N LYS A 349 3.98 -22.79 7.17
CA LYS A 349 5.13 -22.44 8.02
C LYS A 349 4.80 -22.26 9.52
N PHE A 350 3.52 -22.17 9.94
CA PHE A 350 3.10 -21.79 11.32
C PHE A 350 1.85 -22.56 11.83
N LYS A 351 1.79 -23.87 11.61
CA LYS A 351 0.58 -24.74 11.61
C LYS A 351 -0.08 -25.09 12.97
N SER A 352 0.13 -24.41 14.10
CA SER A 352 -0.53 -24.85 15.36
C SER A 352 -1.23 -23.78 16.18
N GLN A 353 -0.88 -22.50 16.01
CA GLN A 353 -1.50 -21.40 16.77
C GLN A 353 -2.42 -20.53 15.90
N ILE A 354 -2.50 -20.82 14.60
CA ILE A 354 -3.20 -20.02 13.59
C ILE A 354 -4.51 -20.67 13.13
N ASP A 355 -4.76 -21.95 13.45
CA ASP A 355 -5.97 -22.65 12.98
C ASP A 355 -7.25 -22.01 13.54
N GLU A 356 -7.21 -21.50 14.78
CA GLU A 356 -8.34 -20.77 15.39
C GLU A 356 -8.49 -19.34 14.85
N LEU A 357 -7.38 -18.63 14.62
CA LEU A 357 -7.40 -17.25 14.09
C LEU A 357 -7.79 -17.19 12.60
N THR A 358 -7.47 -18.23 11.83
CA THR A 358 -7.79 -18.34 10.40
C THR A 358 -9.29 -18.52 10.17
N GLU A 359 -9.96 -19.31 11.02
CA GLU A 359 -11.39 -19.53 10.94
C GLU A 359 -12.17 -18.26 11.29
N THR A 360 -11.78 -17.56 12.36
CA THR A 360 -12.41 -16.28 12.75
C THR A 360 -12.20 -15.19 11.69
N THR A 361 -10.98 -15.04 11.17
CA THR A 361 -10.67 -13.98 10.17
C THR A 361 -11.33 -14.25 8.81
N ALA A 362 -11.44 -15.52 8.39
CA ALA A 362 -12.13 -15.88 7.15
C ALA A 362 -13.65 -15.61 7.24
N THR A 363 -14.25 -15.85 8.42
CA THR A 363 -15.66 -15.54 8.69
C THR A 363 -15.91 -14.03 8.74
N ASP A 364 -15.05 -13.26 9.42
CA ASP A 364 -15.20 -11.79 9.51
C ASP A 364 -15.05 -11.10 8.14
N ILE A 365 -14.16 -11.60 7.29
CA ILE A 365 -14.02 -11.11 5.90
C ILE A 365 -15.20 -11.54 5.03
N GLY A 366 -15.73 -12.76 5.23
CA GLY A 366 -16.95 -13.21 4.57
C GLY A 366 -18.14 -12.29 4.87
N LEU A 367 -18.30 -11.92 6.14
CA LEU A 367 -19.34 -10.98 6.58
C LEU A 367 -19.11 -9.57 6.03
N LEU A 368 -17.87 -9.06 6.00
CA LEU A 368 -17.55 -7.77 5.40
C LEU A 368 -17.82 -7.73 3.88
N CYS A 369 -17.55 -8.82 3.16
CA CYS A 369 -17.86 -8.93 1.73
C CYS A 369 -19.37 -9.02 1.48
N GLU A 370 -20.13 -9.73 2.33
CA GLU A 370 -21.59 -9.76 2.27
C GLU A 370 -22.20 -8.38 2.57
N GLU A 371 -21.67 -7.68 3.57
CA GLU A 371 -22.11 -6.33 3.96
C GLU A 371 -21.77 -5.29 2.88
N ALA A 372 -20.59 -5.38 2.25
CA ALA A 372 -20.23 -4.56 1.10
C ALA A 372 -21.11 -4.85 -0.14
N THR A 373 -21.42 -6.13 -0.39
CA THR A 373 -22.30 -6.53 -1.50
C THR A 373 -23.73 -6.04 -1.29
N ALA A 374 -24.24 -6.12 -0.05
CA ALA A 374 -25.54 -5.59 0.33
C ALA A 374 -25.58 -4.06 0.21
N SER A 375 -24.56 -3.36 0.69
CA SER A 375 -24.47 -1.90 0.63
C SER A 375 -24.36 -1.37 -0.81
N VAL A 376 -23.64 -2.07 -1.69
CA VAL A 376 -23.61 -1.79 -3.14
C VAL A 376 -24.97 -2.09 -3.78
N GLY A 377 -25.64 -3.17 -3.37
CA GLY A 377 -27.01 -3.48 -3.80
C GLY A 377 -27.99 -2.36 -3.48
N ASP A 378 -27.98 -1.88 -2.23
CA ASP A 378 -28.84 -0.79 -1.77
C ASP A 378 -28.53 0.53 -2.49
N LEU A 379 -27.24 0.81 -2.75
CA LEU A 379 -26.82 2.00 -3.49
C LEU A 379 -27.29 1.95 -4.96
N VAL A 380 -27.20 0.78 -5.61
CA VAL A 380 -27.70 0.56 -6.98
C VAL A 380 -29.21 0.70 -7.04
N THR A 381 -29.95 0.17 -6.06
CA THR A 381 -31.41 0.33 -5.99
C THR A 381 -31.79 1.80 -5.82
N LYS A 382 -31.13 2.52 -4.91
CA LYS A 382 -31.38 3.96 -4.69
C LYS A 382 -31.05 4.80 -5.93
N HIS A 383 -29.93 4.53 -6.60
CA HIS A 383 -29.59 5.24 -7.84
C HIS A 383 -30.56 4.93 -8.98
N ASN A 384 -31.04 3.68 -9.10
CA ASN A 384 -32.05 3.32 -10.08
C ASN A 384 -33.39 4.01 -9.83
N GLU A 385 -33.77 4.20 -8.55
CA GLU A 385 -34.96 4.97 -8.16
C GLU A 385 -34.79 6.48 -8.46
N GLU A 386 -33.63 7.07 -8.17
CA GLU A 386 -33.33 8.47 -8.49
C GLU A 386 -33.26 8.73 -10.02
N ILE A 387 -32.69 7.79 -10.79
CA ILE A 387 -32.69 7.84 -12.26
C ILE A 387 -34.13 7.69 -12.79
N ALA A 388 -34.94 6.79 -12.23
CA ALA A 388 -36.34 6.65 -12.63
C ALA A 388 -37.13 7.94 -12.37
N ALA A 389 -36.95 8.56 -11.19
CA ALA A 389 -37.60 9.83 -10.85
C ALA A 389 -37.16 10.99 -11.76
N ASN A 390 -35.88 11.07 -12.10
CA ASN A 390 -35.36 12.12 -12.99
C ASN A 390 -35.79 11.92 -14.45
N VAL A 391 -35.85 10.67 -14.94
CA VAL A 391 -36.38 10.35 -16.28
C VAL A 391 -37.87 10.68 -16.37
N ASP A 392 -38.64 10.42 -15.31
CA ASP A 392 -40.06 10.78 -15.27
C ASP A 392 -40.26 12.32 -15.22
N LEU A 393 -39.40 13.05 -14.52
CA LEU A 393 -39.38 14.52 -14.53
C LEU A 393 -39.02 15.10 -15.90
N ASP A 394 -38.01 14.56 -16.58
CA ASP A 394 -37.62 14.99 -17.93
C ASP A 394 -38.69 14.64 -18.96
N ASN A 395 -39.32 13.46 -18.86
CA ASN A 395 -40.44 13.09 -19.72
C ASN A 395 -41.64 14.02 -19.52
N LYS A 396 -41.92 14.42 -18.28
CA LYS A 396 -42.96 15.40 -17.96
C LYS A 396 -42.63 16.80 -18.47
N ALA A 397 -41.38 17.24 -18.36
CA ALA A 397 -40.92 18.52 -18.91
C ALA A 397 -41.00 18.55 -20.45
N VAL A 398 -40.67 17.43 -21.11
CA VAL A 398 -40.87 17.26 -22.56
C VAL A 398 -42.36 17.27 -22.91
N GLU A 399 -43.22 16.65 -22.10
CA GLU A 399 -44.67 16.62 -22.31
C GLU A 399 -45.30 18.02 -22.16
N ASP A 400 -44.92 18.77 -21.12
CA ASP A 400 -45.37 20.14 -20.88
C ASP A 400 -44.84 21.11 -21.95
N GLY A 401 -43.56 20.96 -22.35
CA GLY A 401 -42.96 21.75 -23.43
C GLY A 401 -43.59 21.47 -24.80
N THR A 402 -43.91 20.21 -25.09
CA THR A 402 -44.59 19.80 -26.33
C THR A 402 -46.03 20.32 -26.37
N THR A 403 -46.73 20.28 -25.23
CA THR A 403 -48.09 20.84 -25.10
C THR A 403 -48.07 22.35 -25.32
N SER A 404 -47.09 23.06 -24.74
CA SER A 404 -46.90 24.50 -24.97
C SER A 404 -46.57 24.84 -26.42
N MET A 405 -45.70 24.07 -27.09
CA MET A 405 -45.40 24.24 -28.51
C MET A 405 -46.62 23.98 -29.39
N LEU A 406 -47.40 22.94 -29.12
CA LEU A 406 -48.65 22.65 -29.82
C LEU A 406 -49.66 23.80 -29.68
N SER A 407 -49.84 24.34 -28.47
CA SER A 407 -50.72 25.50 -28.27
C SER A 407 -50.22 26.76 -29.00
N LYS A 408 -48.90 27.00 -29.06
CA LYS A 408 -48.34 28.11 -29.86
C LYS A 408 -48.50 27.91 -31.36
N VAL A 409 -48.37 26.68 -31.86
CA VAL A 409 -48.64 26.34 -33.27
C VAL A 409 -50.11 26.57 -33.58
N GLU A 410 -51.03 26.20 -32.68
CA GLU A 410 -52.47 26.45 -32.84
C GLU A 410 -52.82 27.94 -32.79
N GLU A 411 -52.16 28.72 -31.91
CA GLU A 411 -52.32 30.17 -31.83
C GLU A 411 -51.82 30.87 -33.10
N GLN A 412 -50.62 30.51 -33.58
CA GLN A 412 -50.05 31.08 -34.80
C GLN A 412 -50.82 30.65 -36.05
N ASN A 413 -51.32 29.40 -36.10
CA ASN A 413 -52.20 28.93 -37.18
C ASN A 413 -53.51 29.71 -37.20
N SER A 414 -54.11 29.96 -36.04
CA SER A 414 -55.33 30.78 -35.92
C SER A 414 -55.09 32.24 -36.35
N LYS A 415 -53.92 32.82 -36.03
CA LYS A 415 -53.53 34.16 -36.50
C LYS A 415 -53.28 34.19 -38.00
N ALA A 416 -52.61 33.19 -38.57
CA ALA A 416 -52.36 33.09 -40.00
C ALA A 416 -53.66 32.95 -40.80
N ILE A 417 -54.58 32.08 -40.36
CA ILE A 417 -55.93 31.96 -40.93
C ILE A 417 -56.70 33.28 -40.78
N GLY A 418 -56.58 33.98 -39.64
CA GLY A 418 -57.19 35.29 -39.43
C GLY A 418 -56.65 36.36 -40.39
N VAL A 419 -55.34 36.39 -40.64
CA VAL A 419 -54.71 37.31 -41.60
C VAL A 419 -55.13 36.99 -43.03
N ILE A 420 -55.13 35.71 -43.43
CA ILE A 420 -55.65 35.25 -44.73
C ILE A 420 -57.11 35.68 -44.90
N GLY A 421 -57.96 35.47 -43.89
CA GLY A 421 -59.35 35.92 -43.89
C GLY A 421 -59.51 37.44 -44.02
N SER A 422 -58.66 38.23 -43.34
CA SER A 422 -58.68 39.69 -43.43
C SER A 422 -58.22 40.21 -44.80
N SER A 423 -57.19 39.60 -45.39
CA SER A 423 -56.70 39.93 -46.74
C SER A 423 -57.72 39.54 -47.82
N THR A 424 -58.35 38.37 -47.70
CA THR A 424 -59.46 37.93 -48.55
C THR A 424 -60.66 38.86 -48.43
N GLY A 425 -61.01 39.30 -47.20
CA GLY A 425 -62.06 40.30 -46.96
C GLY A 425 -61.75 41.66 -47.58
N SER A 426 -60.49 42.11 -47.53
CA SER A 426 -60.04 43.35 -48.18
C SER A 426 -60.04 43.25 -49.71
N LEU A 427 -59.69 42.09 -50.26
CA LEU A 427 -59.78 41.78 -51.70
C LEU A 427 -61.23 41.74 -52.17
N ASN A 428 -62.13 41.04 -51.46
CA ASN A 428 -63.57 41.06 -51.76
C ASN A 428 -64.17 42.47 -51.65
N SER A 429 -63.73 43.26 -50.68
CA SER A 429 -64.14 44.66 -50.55
C SER A 429 -63.64 45.51 -51.73
N SER A 430 -62.43 45.24 -52.23
CA SER A 430 -61.86 45.91 -53.41
C SER A 430 -62.56 45.50 -54.71
N ILE A 431 -62.94 44.22 -54.85
CA ILE A 431 -63.76 43.71 -55.97
C ILE A 431 -65.18 44.33 -55.93
N THR A 432 -65.77 44.44 -54.73
CA THR A 432 -67.07 45.11 -54.52
C THR A 432 -66.98 46.61 -54.84
N PHE A 433 -65.88 47.27 -54.49
CA PHE A 433 -65.61 48.67 -54.80
C PHE A 433 -65.40 48.90 -56.32
N LEU A 434 -64.71 47.98 -57.01
CA LEU A 434 -64.59 47.94 -58.46
C LEU A 434 -65.97 47.79 -59.14
N LYS A 435 -66.82 46.88 -58.66
CA LYS A 435 -68.20 46.70 -59.16
C LYS A 435 -69.08 47.94 -58.94
N ALA A 436 -68.95 48.60 -57.80
CA ALA A 436 -69.71 49.80 -57.46
C ALA A 436 -69.28 51.03 -58.30
N ASN A 437 -67.98 51.24 -58.54
CA ASN A 437 -67.51 52.37 -59.34
C ASN A 437 -67.76 52.21 -60.84
N TYR A 438 -67.61 51.00 -61.39
CA TYR A 438 -67.83 50.78 -62.82
C TYR A 438 -69.32 50.70 -63.21
N SER A 439 -70.20 50.19 -62.35
CA SER A 439 -71.65 50.13 -62.66
C SER A 439 -72.34 51.50 -62.63
N GLY A 440 -71.85 52.47 -61.84
CA GLY A 440 -72.37 53.84 -61.79
C GLY A 440 -71.96 54.71 -62.99
N ASP A 441 -70.70 54.64 -63.41
CA ASP A 441 -70.16 55.43 -64.53
C ASP A 441 -70.63 54.93 -65.90
N ILE A 442 -70.80 53.60 -66.06
CA ILE A 442 -71.28 53.00 -67.32
C ILE A 442 -72.76 53.36 -67.59
N ASN A 443 -73.62 53.31 -66.58
CA ASN A 443 -75.04 53.66 -66.73
C ASN A 443 -75.22 55.14 -67.09
N THR A 444 -74.48 56.03 -66.43
CA THR A 444 -74.57 57.48 -66.66
C THR A 444 -74.04 57.89 -68.04
N LYS A 445 -72.95 57.27 -68.52
CA LYS A 445 -72.35 57.60 -69.83
C LYS A 445 -73.10 57.02 -71.02
N VAL A 446 -73.72 55.84 -70.89
CA VAL A 446 -74.53 55.25 -71.98
C VAL A 446 -75.82 56.05 -72.18
N ASP A 447 -76.49 56.49 -71.11
CA ASP A 447 -77.72 57.30 -71.18
C ASP A 447 -77.48 58.73 -71.72
N GLU A 448 -76.36 59.37 -71.34
CA GLU A 448 -75.90 60.65 -71.91
C GLU A 448 -75.60 60.53 -73.42
N THR A 449 -75.00 59.41 -73.84
CA THR A 449 -74.63 59.17 -75.24
C THR A 449 -75.85 58.91 -76.12
N ILE A 450 -76.82 58.10 -75.66
CA ILE A 450 -78.10 57.86 -76.35
C ILE A 450 -78.88 59.16 -76.55
N THR A 451 -78.88 60.05 -75.54
CA THR A 451 -79.58 61.34 -75.59
C THR A 451 -78.91 62.32 -76.56
N SER A 452 -77.58 62.36 -76.62
CA SER A 452 -76.85 63.21 -77.58
C SER A 452 -76.96 62.71 -79.03
N MET A 453 -76.95 61.39 -79.25
CA MET A 453 -77.09 60.79 -80.58
C MET A 453 -78.48 61.02 -81.18
N HIS A 454 -79.55 60.92 -80.39
CA HIS A 454 -80.90 61.21 -80.87
C HIS A 454 -81.10 62.68 -81.30
N THR A 455 -80.49 63.61 -80.57
CA THR A 455 -80.55 65.06 -80.86
C THR A 455 -79.74 65.42 -82.11
N ALA A 456 -78.59 64.77 -82.34
CA ALA A 456 -77.76 64.97 -83.53
C ALA A 456 -78.34 64.34 -84.81
N ILE A 457 -79.02 63.19 -84.69
CA ILE A 457 -79.68 62.50 -85.83
C ILE A 457 -80.84 63.34 -86.39
N GLU A 458 -81.58 64.08 -85.56
CA GLU A 458 -82.68 64.95 -86.01
C GLU A 458 -82.19 66.22 -86.73
N GLY A 459 -81.03 66.77 -86.35
CA GLY A 459 -80.40 67.90 -87.04
C GLY A 459 -79.75 67.52 -88.38
N ALA A 460 -79.01 66.41 -88.41
CA ALA A 460 -78.27 65.97 -89.60
C ALA A 460 -79.15 65.54 -90.78
N VAL A 461 -80.35 64.98 -90.53
CA VAL A 461 -81.29 64.56 -91.59
C VAL A 461 -81.83 65.76 -92.39
N GLN A 462 -81.95 66.92 -91.75
CA GLN A 462 -82.44 68.14 -92.39
C GLN A 462 -81.32 68.86 -93.16
N GLU A 463 -80.09 68.85 -92.64
CA GLU A 463 -78.90 69.47 -93.26
C GLU A 463 -78.37 68.65 -94.46
N THR A 464 -78.44 67.32 -94.40
CA THR A 464 -78.00 66.39 -95.47
C THR A 464 -78.83 66.53 -96.76
N LYS A 465 -80.11 66.92 -96.68
CA LYS A 465 -80.95 67.18 -97.86
C LYS A 465 -80.48 68.42 -98.65
N ASP A 466 -79.89 69.40 -97.95
CA ASP A 466 -79.56 70.70 -98.52
C ASP A 466 -78.09 70.75 -99.04
N GLU A 467 -77.15 70.05 -98.39
CA GLU A 467 -75.73 70.03 -98.80
C GLU A 467 -75.41 69.06 -99.96
N TYR A 468 -76.15 67.96 -100.10
CA TYR A 468 -75.85 66.91 -101.08
C TYR A 468 -75.91 67.40 -102.55
N ASN A 469 -76.77 68.39 -102.83
CA ASN A 469 -76.91 68.98 -104.16
C ASN A 469 -75.72 69.87 -104.55
N SER A 470 -75.03 70.49 -103.59
CA SER A 470 -73.85 71.33 -103.86
C SER A 470 -72.55 70.51 -103.90
N ALA A 471 -72.48 69.39 -103.16
CA ALA A 471 -71.29 68.57 -103.04
C ALA A 471 -71.01 67.66 -104.28
N LYS A 472 -72.05 67.22 -105.01
CA LYS A 472 -71.93 66.33 -106.19
C LYS A 472 -70.86 66.81 -107.19
N THR A 473 -70.84 68.11 -107.48
CA THR A 473 -70.01 68.68 -108.56
C THR A 473 -68.57 68.98 -108.15
N SER A 474 -68.29 69.12 -106.84
CA SER A 474 -66.93 69.37 -106.32
C SER A 474 -66.15 68.09 -105.96
N ILE A 475 -66.85 66.97 -105.70
CA ILE A 475 -66.25 65.74 -105.13
C ILE A 475 -65.46 64.94 -106.17
N ILE A 476 -65.93 64.87 -107.42
CA ILE A 476 -65.27 64.09 -108.47
C ILE A 476 -63.84 64.60 -108.75
N GLY A 477 -63.58 65.91 -108.65
CA GLY A 477 -62.25 66.49 -108.86
C GLY A 477 -61.28 66.41 -107.68
N LYS A 478 -61.76 66.23 -106.44
CA LYS A 478 -60.92 66.11 -105.23
C LYS A 478 -60.59 64.65 -104.89
N LEU A 479 -61.40 63.70 -105.34
CA LEU A 479 -61.27 62.26 -105.04
C LEU A 479 -59.96 61.67 -105.58
N ASP A 480 -59.48 62.17 -106.72
CA ASP A 480 -58.27 61.71 -107.40
C ASP A 480 -56.97 62.21 -106.72
N THR A 481 -57.00 63.41 -106.13
CA THR A 481 -55.86 64.00 -105.40
C THR A 481 -55.73 63.46 -103.98
N LEU A 482 -56.84 63.14 -103.31
CA LEU A 482 -56.88 62.73 -101.90
C LEU A 482 -56.39 61.28 -101.66
N THR A 483 -56.73 60.36 -102.57
CA THR A 483 -56.36 58.94 -102.51
C THR A 483 -54.87 58.71 -102.74
N THR A 484 -54.26 59.50 -103.62
CA THR A 484 -52.81 59.45 -103.88
C THR A 484 -52.00 60.05 -102.71
N GLY A 485 -52.50 61.09 -102.03
CA GLY A 485 -51.84 61.71 -100.87
C GLY A 485 -51.92 60.90 -99.58
N ASN A 486 -53.11 60.39 -99.22
CA ASN A 486 -53.32 59.64 -97.96
C ASN A 486 -52.49 58.36 -97.86
N SER A 487 -52.27 57.66 -98.98
CA SER A 487 -51.45 56.45 -99.01
C SER A 487 -49.95 56.74 -98.80
N SER A 488 -49.49 57.96 -99.13
CA SER A 488 -48.11 58.41 -98.91
C SER A 488 -47.87 58.83 -97.44
N ASP A 489 -48.82 59.53 -96.83
CA ASP A 489 -48.69 60.03 -95.45
C ASP A 489 -48.82 58.89 -94.42
N ALA A 490 -49.72 57.93 -94.66
CA ALA A 490 -49.84 56.74 -93.81
C ALA A 490 -48.56 55.89 -93.80
N ALA A 491 -47.87 55.77 -94.94
CA ALA A 491 -46.58 55.09 -95.03
C ALA A 491 -45.47 55.83 -94.25
N THR A 492 -45.51 57.17 -94.22
CA THR A 492 -44.54 58.00 -93.51
C THR A 492 -44.75 57.95 -92.00
N ILE A 493 -45.99 58.05 -91.52
CA ILE A 493 -46.34 57.99 -90.09
C ILE A 493 -46.06 56.59 -89.51
N ALA A 494 -46.41 55.52 -90.23
CA ALA A 494 -46.11 54.15 -89.80
C ALA A 494 -44.59 53.91 -89.67
N GLY A 495 -43.80 54.48 -90.58
CA GLY A 495 -42.34 54.44 -90.50
C GLY A 495 -41.79 55.18 -89.27
N GLN A 496 -42.29 56.38 -88.98
CA GLN A 496 -41.86 57.18 -87.82
C GLN A 496 -42.21 56.51 -86.49
N GLN A 497 -43.44 56.01 -86.34
CA GLN A 497 -43.84 55.33 -85.10
C GLN A 497 -43.11 53.99 -84.89
N THR A 498 -42.79 53.28 -85.97
CA THR A 498 -41.96 52.07 -85.88
C THR A 498 -40.57 52.41 -85.33
N GLU A 499 -39.97 53.52 -85.79
CA GLU A 499 -38.63 53.93 -85.36
C GLU A 499 -38.61 54.48 -83.92
N GLU A 500 -39.64 55.21 -83.50
CA GLU A 500 -39.79 55.68 -82.12
C GLU A 500 -39.98 54.51 -81.13
N ILE A 501 -40.79 53.50 -81.50
CA ILE A 501 -40.96 52.27 -80.69
C ILE A 501 -39.65 51.49 -80.62
N LYS A 502 -38.91 51.34 -81.73
CA LYS A 502 -37.58 50.71 -81.75
C LYS A 502 -36.61 51.44 -80.81
N THR A 503 -36.53 52.76 -80.91
CA THR A 503 -35.64 53.60 -80.09
C THR A 503 -35.99 53.57 -78.60
N SER A 504 -37.29 53.67 -78.26
CA SER A 504 -37.76 53.62 -76.87
C SER A 504 -37.51 52.25 -76.25
N THR A 505 -37.75 51.17 -77.00
CA THR A 505 -37.50 49.79 -76.56
C THR A 505 -36.01 49.57 -76.30
N ASP A 506 -35.14 50.00 -77.22
CA ASP A 506 -33.69 49.90 -77.04
C ASP A 506 -33.19 50.69 -75.82
N THR A 507 -33.76 51.88 -75.59
CA THR A 507 -33.42 52.71 -74.42
C THR A 507 -33.80 52.05 -73.11
N GLN A 508 -35.02 51.49 -73.01
CA GLN A 508 -35.49 50.82 -71.80
C GLN A 508 -34.75 49.50 -71.52
N VAL A 509 -34.49 48.70 -72.57
CA VAL A 509 -33.72 47.46 -72.46
C VAL A 509 -32.29 47.76 -72.02
N SER A 510 -31.65 48.78 -72.59
CA SER A 510 -30.31 49.22 -72.18
C SER A 510 -30.29 49.71 -70.73
N GLY A 511 -31.31 50.45 -70.30
CA GLY A 511 -31.46 50.91 -68.91
C GLY A 511 -31.63 49.75 -67.92
N ALA A 512 -32.45 48.75 -68.27
CA ALA A 512 -32.64 47.55 -67.46
C ALA A 512 -31.35 46.72 -67.35
N LYS A 513 -30.61 46.56 -68.46
CA LYS A 513 -29.29 45.89 -68.47
C LYS A 513 -28.27 46.62 -67.60
N ALA A 514 -28.27 47.95 -67.60
CA ALA A 514 -27.38 48.74 -66.74
C ALA A 514 -27.69 48.55 -65.24
N GLN A 515 -28.97 48.60 -64.86
CA GLN A 515 -29.40 48.35 -63.46
C GLN A 515 -29.11 46.90 -63.01
N LEU A 516 -29.24 45.93 -63.91
CA LEU A 516 -28.87 44.54 -63.65
C LEU A 516 -27.37 44.42 -63.35
N GLY A 517 -26.52 45.09 -64.14
CA GLY A 517 -25.07 45.16 -63.91
C GLY A 517 -24.69 45.80 -62.57
N GLU A 518 -25.37 46.88 -62.18
CA GLU A 518 -25.17 47.56 -60.90
C GLU A 518 -25.57 46.67 -59.71
N THR A 519 -26.70 45.96 -59.85
CA THR A 519 -27.19 45.00 -58.86
C THR A 519 -26.22 43.82 -58.69
N LYS A 520 -25.71 43.26 -59.80
CA LYS A 520 -24.65 42.24 -59.79
C LYS A 520 -23.39 42.74 -59.07
N GLY A 521 -22.93 43.95 -59.38
CA GLY A 521 -21.75 44.55 -58.73
C GLY A 521 -21.91 44.68 -57.22
N THR A 522 -23.08 45.14 -56.77
CA THR A 522 -23.42 45.30 -55.35
C THR A 522 -23.50 43.95 -54.63
N LEU A 523 -24.14 42.96 -55.25
CA LEU A 523 -24.27 41.62 -54.70
C LEU A 523 -22.90 40.94 -54.58
N MET A 524 -22.06 41.00 -55.62
CA MET A 524 -20.71 40.44 -55.62
C MET A 524 -19.78 41.09 -54.59
N SER A 525 -19.88 42.41 -54.42
CA SER A 525 -19.15 43.14 -53.39
C SER A 525 -19.56 42.70 -51.98
N SER A 526 -20.86 42.57 -51.74
CA SER A 526 -21.42 42.12 -50.46
C SER A 526 -21.03 40.67 -50.14
N THR A 527 -21.09 39.77 -51.13
CA THR A 527 -20.67 38.36 -50.98
C THR A 527 -19.16 38.24 -50.71
N LYS A 528 -18.31 39.05 -51.35
CA LYS A 528 -16.86 39.09 -51.04
C LYS A 528 -16.59 39.55 -49.60
N LYS A 529 -17.30 40.58 -49.13
CA LYS A 529 -17.19 41.05 -47.74
C LYS A 529 -17.67 40.00 -46.74
N ALA A 530 -18.81 39.35 -47.01
CA ALA A 530 -19.33 38.27 -46.19
C ALA A 530 -18.35 37.08 -46.12
N LYS A 531 -17.74 36.69 -47.24
CA LYS A 531 -16.68 35.67 -47.29
C LYS A 531 -15.48 36.05 -46.42
N GLN A 532 -14.94 37.27 -46.59
CA GLN A 532 -13.78 37.72 -45.80
C GLN A 532 -14.08 37.71 -44.31
N LYS A 533 -15.28 38.17 -43.93
CA LYS A 533 -15.73 38.17 -42.53
C LYS A 533 -15.90 36.75 -41.98
N ILE A 534 -16.60 35.86 -42.68
CA ILE A 534 -16.77 34.46 -42.27
C ILE A 534 -15.42 33.76 -42.14
N ALA A 535 -14.52 33.93 -43.12
CA ALA A 535 -13.19 33.34 -43.07
C ALA A 535 -12.36 33.87 -41.89
N SER A 536 -12.37 35.19 -41.65
CA SER A 536 -11.68 35.84 -40.54
C SER A 536 -12.24 35.37 -39.18
N ASP A 537 -13.53 35.57 -38.94
CA ASP A 537 -14.18 35.29 -37.65
C ASP A 537 -14.10 33.80 -37.30
N SER A 538 -14.22 32.91 -38.31
CA SER A 538 -14.15 31.46 -38.08
C SER A 538 -12.71 30.98 -37.85
N THR A 539 -11.72 31.56 -38.53
CA THR A 539 -10.30 31.20 -38.27
C THR A 539 -9.81 31.74 -36.93
N GLU A 540 -10.24 32.94 -36.54
CA GLU A 540 -10.01 33.51 -35.21
C GLU A 540 -10.66 32.67 -34.11
N SER A 541 -11.91 32.22 -34.31
CA SER A 541 -12.58 31.31 -33.36
C SER A 541 -11.83 29.97 -33.20
N VAL A 542 -11.32 29.40 -34.30
CA VAL A 542 -10.46 28.20 -34.24
C VAL A 542 -9.16 28.47 -33.48
N ASP A 543 -8.55 29.65 -33.63
CA ASP A 543 -7.36 30.06 -32.88
C ASP A 543 -7.62 30.19 -31.38
N ILE A 544 -8.75 30.80 -31.00
CA ILE A 544 -9.17 30.92 -29.59
C ILE A 544 -9.42 29.53 -29.00
N MET A 545 -10.15 28.65 -29.71
CA MET A 545 -10.39 27.28 -29.26
C MET A 545 -9.09 26.50 -29.08
N GLY A 546 -8.17 26.62 -30.05
CA GLY A 546 -6.84 26.02 -29.98
C GLY A 546 -6.04 26.46 -28.78
N THR A 547 -5.91 27.78 -28.61
CA THR A 547 -5.19 28.39 -27.49
C THR A 547 -5.79 27.97 -26.14
N THR A 548 -7.13 27.95 -26.04
CA THR A 548 -7.85 27.54 -24.84
C THR A 548 -7.61 26.07 -24.52
N ALA A 549 -7.69 25.19 -25.53
CA ALA A 549 -7.44 23.76 -25.37
C ALA A 549 -5.99 23.49 -24.94
N THR A 550 -5.00 24.11 -25.59
CA THR A 550 -3.58 23.97 -25.24
C THR A 550 -3.27 24.51 -23.84
N THR A 551 -3.86 25.65 -23.46
CA THR A 551 -3.70 26.23 -22.12
C THR A 551 -4.29 25.31 -21.05
N THR A 552 -5.51 24.83 -21.26
CA THR A 552 -6.20 23.92 -20.33
C THR A 552 -5.43 22.60 -20.18
N LEU A 553 -4.91 22.03 -21.28
CA LEU A 553 -4.07 20.83 -21.23
C LEU A 553 -2.78 21.08 -20.43
N THR A 554 -2.15 22.24 -20.62
CA THR A 554 -0.91 22.62 -19.94
C THR A 554 -1.13 22.80 -18.44
N GLU A 555 -2.21 23.49 -18.03
CA GLU A 555 -2.57 23.66 -16.62
C GLU A 555 -2.89 22.31 -15.94
N THR A 556 -3.73 21.49 -16.59
CA THR A 556 -4.08 20.16 -16.07
C THR A 556 -2.83 19.28 -15.91
N THR A 557 -1.92 19.34 -16.90
CA THR A 557 -0.64 18.63 -16.85
C THR A 557 0.25 19.14 -15.71
N SER A 558 0.32 20.45 -15.50
CA SER A 558 1.07 21.06 -14.40
C SER A 558 0.54 20.63 -13.03
N GLN A 559 -0.79 20.60 -12.87
CA GLN A 559 -1.45 20.10 -11.65
C GLN A 559 -1.17 18.61 -11.42
N ALA A 560 -1.28 17.78 -12.46
CA ALA A 560 -0.97 16.34 -12.37
C ALA A 560 0.49 16.09 -11.95
N LYS A 561 1.45 16.82 -12.53
CA LYS A 561 2.87 16.76 -12.14
C LYS A 561 3.09 17.19 -10.69
N THR A 562 2.40 18.24 -10.25
CA THR A 562 2.46 18.70 -8.86
C THR A 562 1.90 17.64 -7.91
N GLY A 563 0.77 17.01 -8.25
CA GLY A 563 0.20 15.90 -7.50
C GLY A 563 1.15 14.70 -7.39
N ILE A 564 1.81 14.31 -8.50
CA ILE A 564 2.82 13.24 -8.49
C ILE A 564 3.99 13.58 -7.55
N ARG A 565 4.45 14.84 -7.57
CA ARG A 565 5.54 15.30 -6.69
C ARG A 565 5.16 15.29 -5.21
N ASN A 566 3.94 15.72 -4.89
CA ASN A 566 3.42 15.68 -3.52
C ASN A 566 3.27 14.23 -3.01
N ASN A 567 2.84 13.32 -3.89
CA ASN A 567 2.76 11.89 -3.57
C ASN A 567 4.14 11.26 -3.37
N GLU A 568 5.14 11.66 -4.17
CA GLU A 568 6.55 11.28 -3.97
C GLU A 568 7.06 11.73 -2.60
N GLU A 569 6.87 13.00 -2.22
CA GLU A 569 7.26 13.51 -0.89
C GLU A 569 6.55 12.75 0.25
N THR A 570 5.24 12.50 0.10
CA THR A 570 4.44 11.78 1.11
C THR A 570 4.92 10.33 1.27
N ALA A 571 5.17 9.64 0.16
CA ALA A 571 5.65 8.26 0.18
C ALA A 571 7.06 8.16 0.75
N ILE A 572 7.95 9.09 0.39
CA ILE A 572 9.29 9.17 0.98
C ILE A 572 9.18 9.42 2.49
N GLY A 573 8.35 10.38 2.93
CA GLY A 573 8.11 10.66 4.33
C GLY A 573 7.62 9.44 5.12
N ALA A 574 6.67 8.67 4.57
CA ALA A 574 6.20 7.43 5.18
C ALA A 574 7.31 6.35 5.27
N ILE A 575 8.15 6.24 4.24
CA ILE A 575 9.34 5.36 4.28
C ILE A 575 10.29 5.81 5.41
N GLU A 576 10.50 7.12 5.60
CA GLU A 576 11.34 7.62 6.70
C GLU A 576 10.77 7.27 8.08
N GLU A 577 9.47 7.44 8.26
CA GLU A 577 8.78 7.14 9.52
C GLU A 577 8.85 5.64 9.85
N ILE A 578 8.54 4.77 8.87
CA ILE A 578 8.66 3.31 9.03
C ILE A 578 10.10 2.93 9.38
N THR A 579 11.09 3.50 8.69
CA THR A 579 12.51 3.25 8.97
C THR A 579 12.85 3.62 10.42
N SER A 580 12.42 4.79 10.88
CA SER A 580 12.65 5.25 12.25
C SER A 580 12.01 4.34 13.29
N VAL A 581 10.77 3.89 13.04
CA VAL A 581 10.05 2.95 13.93
C VAL A 581 10.77 1.61 14.00
N VAL A 582 11.24 1.08 12.86
CA VAL A 582 11.98 -0.18 12.81
C VAL A 582 13.33 -0.07 13.52
N GLU A 583 14.13 0.97 13.23
CA GLU A 583 15.42 1.21 13.93
C GLU A 583 15.21 1.32 15.44
N THR A 584 14.20 2.08 15.89
CA THR A 584 13.89 2.25 17.32
C THR A 584 13.43 0.96 17.98
N SER A 585 12.54 0.20 17.32
CA SER A 585 11.99 -1.04 17.88
C SER A 585 13.05 -2.13 17.96
N VAL A 586 13.86 -2.30 16.91
CA VAL A 586 14.99 -3.25 16.89
C VAL A 586 15.99 -2.91 17.99
N ARG A 587 16.35 -1.63 18.13
CA ARG A 587 17.27 -1.19 19.20
C ARG A 587 16.70 -1.50 20.59
N LYS A 588 15.43 -1.19 20.83
CA LYS A 588 14.75 -1.45 22.10
C LYS A 588 14.73 -2.93 22.47
N GLU A 589 14.38 -3.81 21.53
CA GLU A 589 14.33 -5.26 21.75
C GLU A 589 15.74 -5.85 21.98
N ILE A 590 16.74 -5.42 21.20
CA ILE A 590 18.13 -5.86 21.40
C ILE A 590 18.66 -5.39 22.76
N GLU A 591 18.41 -4.15 23.17
CA GLU A 591 18.78 -3.66 24.50
C GLU A 591 18.10 -4.44 25.63
N ALA A 592 16.81 -4.78 25.48
CA ALA A 592 16.09 -5.60 26.45
C ALA A 592 16.70 -7.00 26.58
N VAL A 593 17.06 -7.65 25.47
CA VAL A 593 17.72 -8.96 25.46
C VAL A 593 19.11 -8.88 26.10
N LYS A 594 19.91 -7.85 25.77
CA LYS A 594 21.22 -7.62 26.39
C LYS A 594 21.10 -7.45 27.90
N GLY A 595 20.13 -6.66 28.35
CA GLY A 595 19.82 -6.49 29.77
C GLY A 595 19.42 -7.81 30.44
N GLY A 596 18.61 -8.63 29.78
CA GLY A 596 18.23 -9.96 30.27
C GLY A 596 19.40 -10.93 30.44
N PHE A 597 20.34 -10.96 29.49
CA PHE A 597 21.56 -11.79 29.59
C PHE A 597 22.50 -11.33 30.71
N ASP A 598 22.70 -10.01 30.86
CA ASP A 598 23.53 -9.45 31.95
C ASP A 598 22.90 -9.70 33.32
N ASP A 599 21.58 -9.54 33.45
CA ASP A 599 20.85 -9.85 34.69
C ASP A 599 20.90 -11.35 35.03
N TYR A 600 20.75 -12.23 34.04
CA TYR A 600 20.91 -13.67 34.23
C TYR A 600 22.31 -14.01 34.73
N TYR A 601 23.35 -13.46 34.10
CA TYR A 601 24.74 -13.63 34.55
C TYR A 601 24.93 -13.16 36.00
N LYS A 602 24.45 -11.95 36.34
CA LYS A 602 24.56 -11.40 37.69
C LYS A 602 23.88 -12.28 38.74
N ARG A 603 22.71 -12.83 38.43
CA ARG A 603 22.01 -13.77 39.31
C ARG A 603 22.78 -15.08 39.47
N PHE A 604 23.20 -15.69 38.37
CA PHE A 604 23.97 -16.92 38.38
C PHE A 604 25.29 -16.75 39.16
N ALA A 605 26.05 -15.69 38.89
CA ALA A 605 27.30 -15.39 39.58
C ALA A 605 27.10 -15.17 41.09
N LYS A 606 26.02 -14.50 41.49
CA LYS A 606 25.67 -14.29 42.90
C LYS A 606 25.37 -15.62 43.60
N ASP A 607 24.57 -16.48 42.98
CA ASP A 607 24.18 -17.77 43.55
C ASP A 607 25.36 -18.75 43.57
N ALA A 608 26.15 -18.80 42.50
CA ALA A 608 27.39 -19.57 42.41
C ALA A 608 28.40 -19.16 43.50
N LEU A 609 28.59 -17.85 43.73
CA LEU A 609 29.44 -17.33 44.80
C LEU A 609 28.92 -17.76 46.19
N LYS A 610 27.60 -17.81 46.38
CA LYS A 610 27.00 -18.28 47.63
C LYS A 610 27.28 -19.78 47.85
N ILE A 611 27.15 -20.60 46.80
CA ILE A 611 27.44 -22.04 46.86
C ILE A 611 28.94 -22.28 47.10
N SER A 612 29.82 -21.61 46.36
CA SER A 612 31.27 -21.69 46.55
C SER A 612 31.67 -21.33 47.99
N ARG A 613 31.10 -20.26 48.56
CA ARG A 613 31.32 -19.90 49.97
C ARG A 613 30.87 -20.99 50.93
N LEU A 614 29.71 -21.61 50.71
CA LEU A 614 29.23 -22.70 51.55
C LEU A 614 30.16 -23.92 51.51
N LEU A 615 30.69 -24.26 50.33
CA LEU A 615 31.66 -25.35 50.16
C LEU A 615 33.01 -25.04 50.83
N MET A 616 33.49 -23.80 50.71
CA MET A 616 34.73 -23.35 51.36
C MET A 616 34.58 -23.25 52.88
N ASP A 617 33.43 -22.79 53.37
CA ASP A 617 33.10 -22.78 54.81
C ASP A 617 33.05 -24.21 55.37
N PHE A 618 32.47 -25.16 54.61
CA PHE A 618 32.45 -26.57 54.98
C PHE A 618 33.88 -27.15 55.07
N LYS A 619 34.74 -26.87 54.10
CA LYS A 619 36.16 -27.26 54.15
C LYS A 619 36.88 -26.66 55.35
N SER A 620 36.75 -25.34 55.56
CA SER A 620 37.40 -24.65 56.69
C SER A 620 37.01 -25.23 58.04
N GLN A 621 35.72 -25.59 58.20
CA GLN A 621 35.20 -26.26 59.38
C GLN A 621 35.77 -27.67 59.56
N HIS A 622 35.89 -28.44 58.47
CA HIS A 622 36.53 -29.76 58.48
C HIS A 622 38.03 -29.69 58.85
N ASP A 623 38.79 -28.75 58.27
CA ASP A 623 40.21 -28.55 58.57
C ASP A 623 40.43 -28.15 60.03
N SER A 624 39.51 -27.36 60.59
CA SER A 624 39.53 -27.00 62.02
C SER A 624 39.32 -28.21 62.93
N LEU A 625 38.41 -29.13 62.57
CA LEU A 625 38.20 -30.39 63.29
C LEU A 625 39.42 -31.31 63.18
N LEU A 626 40.01 -31.45 61.98
CA LEU A 626 41.22 -32.25 61.76
C LEU A 626 42.38 -31.73 62.60
N ASN A 627 42.60 -30.42 62.61
CA ASN A 627 43.63 -29.82 63.45
C ASN A 627 43.39 -30.13 64.93
N ALA A 628 42.18 -29.95 65.45
CA ALA A 628 41.85 -30.26 66.84
C ALA A 628 42.10 -31.74 67.21
N VAL A 629 41.86 -32.67 66.29
CA VAL A 629 42.17 -34.10 66.47
C VAL A 629 43.67 -34.36 66.48
N VAL A 630 44.44 -33.72 65.58
CA VAL A 630 45.90 -33.92 65.49
C VAL A 630 46.65 -33.37 66.70
N VAL A 631 46.27 -32.20 67.22
CA VAL A 631 46.91 -31.58 68.40
C VAL A 631 46.42 -32.10 69.75
N TYR A 632 45.51 -33.10 69.77
CA TYR A 632 45.01 -33.67 71.02
C TYR A 632 46.13 -34.36 71.85
N PRO A 633 46.23 -34.14 73.17
CA PRO A 633 47.31 -34.71 73.99
C PRO A 633 47.30 -36.25 73.99
N ARG A 634 48.36 -36.89 73.50
CA ARG A 634 48.53 -38.36 73.54
C ARG A 634 49.29 -38.81 74.80
N PRO A 635 48.90 -39.93 75.44
CA PRO A 635 49.65 -40.46 76.58
C PRO A 635 51.06 -40.93 76.15
N LYS A 636 52.07 -40.68 76.99
CA LYS A 636 53.42 -41.23 76.80
C LYS A 636 53.38 -42.75 77.00
N ILE A 637 53.89 -43.51 76.02
CA ILE A 637 54.08 -44.96 76.15
C ILE A 637 55.35 -45.18 76.99
N GLU A 638 55.20 -45.68 78.22
CA GLU A 638 56.33 -45.87 79.16
C GLU A 638 57.00 -47.25 79.07
N THR A 639 56.35 -48.22 78.40
CA THR A 639 56.81 -49.61 78.28
C THR A 639 56.57 -50.13 76.86
N ALA A 640 57.54 -50.84 76.29
CA ALA A 640 57.47 -51.48 74.97
C ALA A 640 57.91 -52.95 75.06
N ILE A 641 57.31 -53.82 74.25
CA ILE A 641 57.71 -55.22 74.12
C ILE A 641 58.61 -55.34 72.89
N LEU A 642 59.74 -56.03 73.04
CA LEU A 642 60.71 -56.33 71.99
C LEU A 642 60.67 -57.82 71.70
N TYR A 643 60.58 -58.20 70.43
CA TYR A 643 60.63 -59.59 69.99
C TYR A 643 61.91 -59.80 69.18
N SER A 644 62.58 -60.91 69.42
CA SER A 644 63.88 -61.34 68.90
C SER A 644 65.13 -60.84 69.62
N LYS A 645 66.15 -61.69 69.60
CA LYS A 645 67.50 -61.37 70.11
C LYS A 645 68.08 -60.13 69.42
N ASP A 646 67.92 -60.01 68.11
CA ASP A 646 68.44 -58.88 67.33
C ASP A 646 67.80 -57.55 67.73
N ALA A 647 66.48 -57.52 67.98
CA ALA A 647 65.80 -56.31 68.46
C ALA A 647 66.31 -55.86 69.84
N ILE A 648 66.61 -56.83 70.72
CA ILE A 648 67.16 -56.58 72.05
C ILE A 648 68.59 -55.99 71.95
N PHE A 649 69.45 -56.58 71.13
CA PHE A 649 70.82 -56.10 70.97
C PHE A 649 70.92 -54.81 70.16
N HIS A 650 70.02 -54.58 69.20
CA HIS A 650 69.92 -53.29 68.52
C HIS A 650 69.53 -52.18 69.48
N ARG A 651 68.60 -52.47 70.41
CA ARG A 651 68.25 -51.52 71.47
C ARG A 651 69.40 -51.32 72.45
N LEU A 652 70.15 -52.37 72.79
CA LEU A 652 71.37 -52.24 73.59
C LEU A 652 72.40 -51.33 72.91
N GLU A 653 72.62 -51.50 71.61
CA GLU A 653 73.57 -50.65 70.86
C GLU A 653 73.16 -49.17 70.94
N ASP A 654 71.90 -48.85 70.64
CA ASP A 654 71.35 -47.48 70.80
C ASP A 654 71.48 -46.95 72.24
N MET A 655 71.25 -47.80 73.25
CA MET A 655 71.46 -47.41 74.65
C MET A 655 72.92 -47.06 74.93
N LEU A 656 73.86 -47.87 74.45
CA LEU A 656 75.29 -47.75 74.71
C LEU A 656 75.95 -46.60 73.96
N THR A 657 75.54 -46.31 72.72
CA THR A 657 76.19 -45.29 71.89
C THR A 657 75.52 -43.92 72.02
N GLU A 658 74.20 -43.87 71.90
CA GLU A 658 73.49 -42.59 71.76
C GLU A 658 73.02 -42.05 73.11
N ARG A 659 72.53 -42.93 73.99
CA ARG A 659 71.64 -42.51 75.10
C ARG A 659 72.23 -42.61 76.50
N ILE A 660 73.31 -43.37 76.70
CA ILE A 660 74.00 -43.45 78.00
C ILE A 660 74.57 -42.08 78.39
N LYS A 661 74.42 -41.72 79.68
CA LYS A 661 74.96 -40.48 80.26
C LYS A 661 76.16 -40.76 81.18
N SER A 662 76.05 -41.78 82.02
CA SER A 662 76.90 -41.96 83.20
C SER A 662 77.27 -43.42 83.50
N ASN A 663 76.33 -44.36 83.43
CA ASN A 663 76.61 -45.77 83.69
C ASN A 663 75.67 -46.72 82.95
N VAL A 664 76.14 -47.95 82.78
CA VAL A 664 75.32 -49.07 82.33
C VAL A 664 75.77 -50.35 83.02
N THR A 665 74.79 -51.13 83.48
CA THR A 665 75.02 -52.49 83.98
C THR A 665 74.37 -53.46 83.02
N MET A 666 75.13 -54.43 82.56
CA MET A 666 74.68 -55.43 81.59
C MET A 666 74.90 -56.83 82.17
N VAL A 667 73.85 -57.64 82.15
CA VAL A 667 73.90 -59.08 82.42
C VAL A 667 73.70 -59.79 81.09
N ILE A 668 74.77 -60.41 80.60
CA ILE A 668 74.79 -61.15 79.34
C ILE A 668 75.36 -62.53 79.65
N PRO A 669 74.53 -63.58 79.77
CA PRO A 669 74.98 -64.87 80.29
C PRO A 669 76.02 -65.56 79.40
N ASP A 670 75.85 -65.51 78.09
CA ASP A 670 76.80 -66.08 77.12
C ASP A 670 77.90 -65.06 76.79
N PRO A 671 79.19 -65.35 77.08
CA PRO A 671 80.27 -64.41 76.78
C PRO A 671 80.36 -64.02 75.30
N THR A 672 79.95 -64.91 74.38
CA THR A 672 80.01 -64.65 72.93
C THR A 672 79.01 -63.58 72.47
N ASP A 673 77.98 -63.32 73.27
CA ASP A 673 76.98 -62.29 72.99
C ASP A 673 77.37 -60.90 73.50
N ILE A 674 78.52 -60.76 74.18
CA ILE A 674 78.99 -59.46 74.64
C ILE A 674 79.39 -58.64 73.40
N PRO A 675 78.78 -57.46 73.17
CA PRO A 675 78.99 -56.70 71.95
C PRO A 675 80.30 -55.89 72.01
N THR A 676 81.45 -56.58 72.00
CA THR A 676 82.78 -55.98 72.19
C THR A 676 83.06 -54.80 71.26
N LYS A 677 82.60 -54.87 70.01
CA LYS A 677 82.71 -53.78 69.02
C LYS A 677 81.92 -52.52 69.38
N THR A 678 80.78 -52.67 70.07
CA THR A 678 79.91 -51.57 70.47
C THR A 678 80.40 -50.91 71.76
N LEU A 679 81.03 -51.69 72.66
CA LEU A 679 81.59 -51.17 73.91
C LEU A 679 82.68 -50.11 73.67
N GLY A 680 83.51 -50.26 72.63
CA GLY A 680 84.50 -49.24 72.24
C GLY A 680 83.90 -47.91 71.76
N LYS A 681 82.60 -47.87 71.43
CA LYS A 681 81.88 -46.66 71.00
C LYS A 681 81.15 -45.94 72.13
N VAL A 682 81.19 -46.48 73.36
CA VAL A 682 80.52 -45.89 74.52
C VAL A 682 81.22 -44.59 74.93
N LYS A 683 80.43 -43.55 75.22
CA LYS A 683 80.93 -42.19 75.55
C LYS A 683 82.01 -42.25 76.66
N ALA A 684 83.07 -41.47 76.48
CA ALA A 684 84.27 -41.46 77.33
C ALA A 684 83.98 -41.42 78.85
N GLN A 685 82.95 -40.68 79.28
CA GLN A 685 82.60 -40.52 80.69
C GLN A 685 81.75 -41.65 81.32
N ALA A 686 81.20 -42.58 80.53
CA ALA A 686 80.29 -43.59 81.05
C ALA A 686 81.04 -44.83 81.59
N LYS A 687 80.60 -45.34 82.75
CA LYS A 687 81.14 -46.56 83.38
C LYS A 687 80.32 -47.77 82.96
N MET A 688 80.99 -48.87 82.64
CA MET A 688 80.33 -50.11 82.19
C MET A 688 80.60 -51.23 83.17
N THR A 689 79.55 -51.93 83.60
CA THR A 689 79.68 -53.18 84.36
C THR A 689 79.08 -54.32 83.55
N ILE A 690 79.91 -55.32 83.23
CA ILE A 690 79.52 -56.47 82.43
C ILE A 690 79.56 -57.70 83.33
N ILE A 691 78.44 -58.38 83.44
CA ILE A 691 78.29 -59.58 84.25
C ILE A 691 77.99 -60.74 83.31
N SER A 692 78.86 -61.75 83.26
CA SER A 692 78.76 -62.87 82.31
C SER A 692 79.38 -64.18 82.84
N LYS A 693 79.12 -65.31 82.17
CA LYS A 693 79.77 -66.62 82.43
C LYS A 693 81.18 -66.69 81.82
N ILE A 694 81.97 -65.65 82.05
CA ILE A 694 83.27 -65.52 81.41
C ILE A 694 84.32 -66.37 82.13
N ASP A 695 85.04 -67.20 81.37
CA ASP A 695 86.19 -67.96 81.83
C ASP A 695 87.49 -67.25 81.40
N GLU A 696 88.38 -67.02 82.36
CA GLU A 696 89.63 -66.25 82.14
C GLU A 696 90.56 -66.89 81.09
N VAL A 697 90.48 -68.21 80.91
CA VAL A 697 91.31 -68.95 79.96
C VAL A 697 90.58 -69.16 78.63
N ALA A 698 89.34 -69.65 78.67
CA ALA A 698 88.58 -69.99 77.46
C ALA A 698 88.05 -68.77 76.71
N ASN A 699 87.77 -67.66 77.41
CA ASN A 699 87.24 -66.44 76.82
C ASN A 699 88.27 -65.30 76.81
N LYS A 700 89.56 -65.62 76.89
CA LYS A 700 90.65 -64.64 76.91
C LYS A 700 90.55 -63.61 75.77
N ASN A 701 90.22 -64.04 74.56
CA ASN A 701 90.08 -63.12 73.41
C ASN A 701 88.97 -62.06 73.63
N ILE A 702 87.86 -62.43 74.25
CA ILE A 702 86.74 -61.50 74.53
C ILE A 702 87.13 -60.53 75.65
N ILE A 703 87.84 -61.01 76.67
CA ILE A 703 88.39 -60.17 77.75
C ILE A 703 89.39 -59.17 77.16
N ASP A 704 90.33 -59.65 76.35
CA ASP A 704 91.36 -58.82 75.70
C ASP A 704 90.71 -57.77 74.78
N ASP A 705 89.66 -58.13 74.01
CA ASP A 705 88.92 -57.18 73.17
C ASP A 705 88.21 -56.09 74.00
N ILE A 706 87.63 -56.44 75.16
CA ILE A 706 86.98 -55.46 76.05
C ILE A 706 88.03 -54.54 76.69
N ILE A 707 89.16 -55.08 77.14
CA ILE A 707 90.24 -54.29 77.75
C ILE A 707 90.89 -53.39 76.69
N ALA A 708 91.15 -53.89 75.48
CA ALA A 708 91.73 -53.11 74.39
C ALA A 708 90.79 -51.99 73.91
N SER A 709 89.47 -52.22 73.93
CA SER A 709 88.48 -51.18 73.59
C SER A 709 88.21 -50.18 74.72
N ASP A 710 88.74 -50.43 75.92
CA ASP A 710 88.57 -49.57 77.09
C ASP A 710 89.91 -49.06 77.63
N GLU A 711 90.55 -48.20 76.84
CA GLU A 711 91.85 -47.56 77.13
C GLU A 711 91.91 -46.79 78.47
N LEU A 712 90.77 -46.54 79.12
CA LEU A 712 90.64 -45.78 80.37
C LEU A 712 90.25 -46.64 81.60
N GLY A 713 90.11 -47.97 81.46
CA GLY A 713 89.80 -48.88 82.58
C GLY A 713 88.44 -48.64 83.26
N ARG A 714 87.43 -48.27 82.47
CA ARG A 714 86.03 -47.96 82.87
C ARG A 714 85.10 -49.16 82.83
N ALA A 715 85.50 -50.24 82.17
CA ALA A 715 84.78 -51.50 82.05
C ALA A 715 85.18 -52.43 83.21
N LYS A 716 84.19 -52.78 84.04
CA LYS A 716 84.33 -53.80 85.06
C LYS A 716 83.72 -55.09 84.55
N ILE A 717 84.57 -56.10 84.34
CA ILE A 717 84.12 -57.44 84.00
C ILE A 717 83.97 -58.23 85.29
N ARG A 718 82.77 -58.77 85.51
CA ARG A 718 82.47 -59.63 86.65
C ARG A 718 82.06 -61.01 86.16
N LYS A 719 82.72 -62.04 86.68
CA LYS A 719 82.38 -63.43 86.39
C LYS A 719 81.37 -63.97 87.40
N ILE A 720 80.44 -64.78 86.93
CA ILE A 720 79.62 -65.64 87.79
C ILE A 720 80.12 -67.07 87.63
N GLY A 721 80.40 -67.76 88.75
CA GLY A 721 80.88 -69.14 88.73
C GLY A 721 79.82 -70.11 88.17
N MET A 722 80.25 -71.18 87.48
CA MET A 722 79.32 -72.14 86.85
C MET A 722 78.31 -72.77 87.83
N GLN A 723 78.63 -72.85 89.13
CA GLN A 723 77.75 -73.43 90.16
C GLN A 723 76.73 -72.43 90.75
N ASP A 724 76.96 -71.11 90.61
CA ASP A 724 76.13 -70.05 91.21
C ASP A 724 75.05 -69.51 90.24
N MET A 725 74.78 -70.24 89.14
CA MET A 725 74.12 -69.71 87.94
C MET A 725 72.69 -70.22 87.69
N VAL A 726 72.10 -71.00 88.61
CA VAL A 726 70.73 -71.49 88.46
C VAL A 726 69.76 -70.31 88.45
N GLY A 727 69.10 -70.06 87.31
CA GLY A 727 68.16 -68.95 87.08
C GLY A 727 68.73 -67.71 86.37
N PHE A 728 70.05 -67.60 86.19
CA PHE A 728 70.69 -66.45 85.51
C PHE A 728 71.09 -66.75 84.06
N SER A 729 71.05 -68.01 83.64
CA SER A 729 71.43 -68.44 82.29
C SER A 729 70.41 -68.13 81.20
N GLU A 730 69.22 -67.65 81.56
CA GLU A 730 68.04 -67.61 80.70
C GLU A 730 67.56 -66.18 80.40
N TYR A 731 68.22 -65.16 80.93
CA TYR A 731 67.83 -63.77 80.70
C TYR A 731 69.01 -62.86 80.35
N ILE A 732 68.73 -61.87 79.51
CA ILE A 732 69.59 -60.75 79.16
C ILE A 732 68.97 -59.52 79.78
N ALA A 733 69.77 -58.71 80.47
CA ALA A 733 69.23 -57.55 81.14
C ALA A 733 70.19 -56.37 81.15
N PHE A 734 69.64 -55.17 80.96
CA PHE A 734 70.39 -53.93 80.87
C PHE A 734 69.73 -52.86 81.73
N ASP A 735 70.55 -52.17 82.51
CA ASP A 735 70.16 -51.01 83.30
C ASP A 735 70.99 -49.79 82.87
N ARG A 736 70.33 -48.77 82.33
CA ARG A 736 70.96 -47.51 81.89
C ARG A 736 70.77 -46.43 82.94
N ASP A 737 71.87 -45.77 83.32
CA ASP A 737 71.90 -44.58 84.16
C ASP A 737 71.21 -44.75 85.53
N GLY A 738 71.35 -45.94 86.13
CA GLY A 738 70.80 -46.28 87.44
C GLY A 738 69.26 -46.30 87.46
N GLY A 739 68.66 -46.85 86.40
CA GLY A 739 67.22 -46.98 86.27
C GLY A 739 66.54 -45.87 85.48
N GLU A 740 67.20 -45.11 84.62
CA GLU A 740 66.45 -44.22 83.71
C GLU A 740 65.64 -45.03 82.69
N GLU A 741 66.18 -46.16 82.25
CA GLU A 741 65.55 -47.07 81.30
C GLU A 741 66.10 -48.48 81.51
N MET A 742 65.20 -49.47 81.49
CA MET A 742 65.52 -50.86 81.77
C MET A 742 65.02 -51.76 80.66
N LEU A 743 65.85 -52.74 80.28
CA LEU A 743 65.46 -53.84 79.44
C LEU A 743 65.72 -55.14 80.19
N ILE A 744 64.71 -56.01 80.25
CA ILE A 744 64.89 -57.41 80.64
C ILE A 744 64.29 -58.28 79.55
N ALA A 745 65.04 -59.28 79.12
CA ALA A 745 64.60 -60.23 78.12
C ALA A 745 64.89 -61.64 78.55
N PHE A 746 63.99 -62.55 78.22
CA PHE A 746 64.07 -63.97 78.54
C PHE A 746 63.90 -64.77 77.26
N LYS A 747 64.54 -65.94 77.24
CA LYS A 747 64.39 -66.89 76.13
C LYS A 747 63.07 -67.64 76.29
N ASP A 748 62.18 -67.53 75.31
CA ASP A 748 60.95 -68.30 75.27
C ASP A 748 61.28 -69.77 74.92
N GLU A 749 60.94 -70.70 75.83
CA GLU A 749 61.16 -72.14 75.62
C GLU A 749 60.32 -72.69 74.46
N THR A 750 59.20 -72.05 74.14
CA THR A 750 58.23 -72.48 73.12
C THR A 750 58.65 -72.06 71.72
N GLU A 751 59.07 -70.79 71.56
CA GLU A 751 59.41 -70.21 70.25
C GLU A 751 60.92 -70.25 69.93
N LYS A 752 61.76 -70.64 70.89
CA LYS A 752 63.25 -70.59 70.82
C LYS A 752 63.83 -69.20 70.55
N ASP A 753 63.03 -68.13 70.66
CA ASP A 753 63.45 -66.74 70.46
C ASP A 753 63.33 -65.92 71.76
N TRP A 754 63.85 -64.69 71.74
CA TRP A 754 63.89 -63.82 72.91
C TRP A 754 62.71 -62.85 72.94
N VAL A 755 62.09 -62.69 74.10
CA VAL A 755 61.07 -61.67 74.35
C VAL A 755 61.58 -60.74 75.45
N GLY A 756 61.66 -59.45 75.11
CA GLY A 756 62.15 -58.38 75.97
C GLY A 756 61.06 -57.39 76.36
N ILE A 757 61.15 -56.85 77.56
CA ILE A 757 60.37 -55.70 77.99
C ILE A 757 61.34 -54.54 78.23
N LEU A 758 61.13 -53.45 77.50
CA LEU A 758 61.79 -52.17 77.69
C LEU A 758 60.86 -51.25 78.47
N SER A 759 61.31 -50.67 79.58
CA SER A 759 60.50 -49.74 80.35
C SER A 759 61.28 -48.56 80.90
N THR A 760 60.60 -47.41 80.94
CA THR A 760 61.01 -46.18 81.64
C THR A 760 60.12 -45.90 82.85
N SER A 761 59.17 -46.80 83.17
CA SER A 761 58.21 -46.63 84.27
C SER A 761 58.85 -46.91 85.64
N ASP A 762 58.65 -46.00 86.60
CA ASP A 762 59.17 -46.13 87.96
C ASP A 762 58.66 -47.36 88.72
N GLY A 763 57.44 -47.80 88.41
CA GLY A 763 56.88 -49.04 88.96
C GLY A 763 57.61 -50.30 88.47
N PHE A 764 57.90 -50.37 87.17
CA PHE A 764 58.64 -51.50 86.57
C PHE A 764 60.08 -51.56 87.10
N LYS A 765 60.73 -50.39 87.20
CA LYS A 765 62.09 -50.26 87.74
C LYS A 765 62.22 -50.78 89.16
N ASN A 766 61.32 -50.39 90.06
CA ASN A 766 61.42 -50.74 91.48
C ASN A 766 61.29 -52.26 91.71
N VAL A 767 60.51 -52.95 90.88
CA VAL A 767 60.34 -54.40 90.94
C VAL A 767 61.56 -55.12 90.35
N VAL A 768 62.07 -54.67 89.20
CA VAL A 768 63.11 -55.41 88.45
C VAL A 768 64.55 -55.02 88.85
N ILE A 769 64.85 -53.75 89.17
CA ILE A 769 66.18 -53.33 89.67
C ILE A 769 66.43 -53.87 91.08
N GLY A 770 65.39 -53.83 91.93
CA GLY A 770 65.49 -54.16 93.35
C GLY A 770 65.75 -55.64 93.65
N GLU A 771 65.21 -56.56 92.83
CA GLU A 771 65.30 -58.00 93.07
C GLU A 771 66.29 -58.74 92.17
N THR A 772 66.34 -58.47 90.86
CA THR A 772 67.07 -59.32 89.90
C THR A 772 68.46 -58.80 89.53
N LEU A 773 68.59 -57.52 89.14
CA LEU A 773 69.84 -56.97 88.60
C LEU A 773 70.80 -56.43 89.68
N GLY A 774 70.31 -55.65 90.64
CA GLY A 774 71.16 -54.93 91.60
C GLY A 774 71.59 -55.74 92.82
N ARG A 775 70.71 -56.63 93.34
CA ARG A 775 70.97 -57.41 94.58
C ARG A 775 71.49 -58.81 94.32
N GLN A 776 70.99 -59.54 93.32
CA GLN A 776 71.39 -60.93 93.10
C GLN A 776 72.59 -61.05 92.14
N ALA A 777 72.56 -60.48 90.93
CA ALA A 777 73.67 -60.62 89.97
C ALA A 777 75.01 -60.02 90.46
N LEU A 778 74.96 -58.84 91.12
CA LEU A 778 76.16 -58.18 91.65
C LEU A 778 76.74 -58.83 92.91
N SER A 779 75.92 -59.53 93.71
CA SER A 779 76.38 -60.16 94.96
C SER A 779 77.01 -61.53 94.75
N ILE A 780 76.57 -62.27 93.72
CA ILE A 780 77.11 -63.60 93.37
C ILE A 780 78.26 -63.52 92.35
N SER A 781 78.47 -62.37 91.71
CA SER A 781 79.56 -62.18 90.75
C SER A 781 80.85 -61.70 91.42
N ARG A 782 82.00 -62.17 90.94
CA ARG A 782 83.33 -61.75 91.37
C ARG A 782 83.98 -60.91 90.29
N GLU A 783 84.51 -59.76 90.67
CA GLU A 783 85.27 -58.88 89.77
C GLU A 783 86.56 -59.59 89.34
N LEU A 784 86.80 -59.67 88.03
CA LEU A 784 88.07 -60.11 87.48
C LEU A 784 89.13 -59.07 87.84
N LYS A 785 90.27 -59.51 88.36
CA LYS A 785 91.40 -58.64 88.68
C LYS A 785 92.37 -58.54 87.52
#